data_AF-A0A661WPZ6-F1
#
_entry.id   AF-A0A661WPZ6-F1
#
_cell.length_a   1.000
_cell.length_b   1.000
_cell.length_c   1.000
_cell.angle_alpha   90.00
_cell.angle_beta   90.00
_cell.angle_gamma   90.00
#
_symmetry.space_group_name_H-M   'P 1'
#
loop_
_entity.id
_entity.type
_entity.pdbx_description
1 polymer ?
#
loop_
_entity_poly.entity_id
_entity_poly.type
_entity_poly.pdbx_seq_one_letter_code
_entity_poly.pdbx_strand_id
1 'polypeptide(L)'
;MKKIISLIVLTCSFLLMNTTSLMAASTLQASTNGRFIVKADGAPFYPQSDWGTELLWKLNLTDATSYLTARKAQGFNMITAYAVDSGGDNPDYTSVNINGDAPFELTVGGDYDGRWNILAPVEAYWTAVDAIIDAADAQGLYINLLPLPAKNLLLGSYRVMPRGDDANAYAYGNWIGQRYAGKTNIIWSLGGGAPQNDWFDISSQINAMAKGIADGVNGVTNNLSGATDYSTTLMTYDTERWTHSSSYWFNNEGWLDFNSLHEVPGREGKPEYNQVTEITGDYALTPVKPTWLLGSVVEGNHDFTDWQSRFQVYQTVFAGGFGSSYGNRNVGSFDTGWDTNMNSAGALDMKFITDLMTTSASNYQFLTRVPDQSLIVGDTGSISGSGYYQDYSDIIQATRTEDGKYAMIYCANGRDITVNMSKLANGTVSANWYNPRTGDWTVATNNLPSGLGTANVTFNTPGETSDYGNDWVLVLDLVAGPAPIDPLVNITNQDAFVTYDITEYTIGGTNNENVVGTMIWSNQLTVAGGSFSAAPSWTIANIGLNVGANVIKVVGENSLGAKANDSVTITRGVPGTGNPVLDITTADTTVPYNTIKYAIGFTINTNVVGMAQWVNTASGLNGNVDVYAGIIEDIALNIGTNLITVIGTNVFGQESTDSVTIFRTPSLATPFIDITTGNTNVNFGTAQLDVIGTNVNIVGTMNWENQFTGASGSISATNNWVIPNVVLNVGANVITVTGTNVYGDIANARATITRYHESKVTLKVSDNGRFIVKTDGTPFFPQNDWATKIVWKLTSSDAASYISQRAAQGFNMITMYSVDVTNTDGSATYDMVNANGYAPFVNVSDKWDPMQPVSEYWTHVGNLIDTAAANGMYVNLMPLPARFVGYNEAYRIFAQGDVSNCYNYGFWIGSLFADKTNLIWSIGGGLRPDYYYDYLPQYNAMAKGIADGVNGASNNYEGVTDYSSTLMTYDAERWTHSSSYWFQNEGWLDFNSLHEVPGREGKPEYNQVTEITEDYAKTPVKPTWLLGAVSEYQKDYFLEWQSRFQVYQTIFAGGFGCSYGNRNVENFTEGWNTNMNSAGALQMQYVTALLTSVSNNMFLTRIPDQSIIEGDTGEISGTGWYQSDSDIIQATRTEYADHAMIYCANGRDITVKMHKLASGTMSAYWYSPRSGDYTLISEDIDSGLAYPNITFDPPGSEGEEGNDWVLVLNLEQIPEPTLLIGGFLLGLAFLRRK
;
A
#
# COMPACT_ATOMS: atom_id res chain seq x y z
N MET A 1 -27.23 -56.05 45.75
CA MET A 1 -25.80 -55.89 45.40
C MET A 1 -25.61 -55.18 44.07
N LYS A 2 -25.74 -55.80 42.87
CA LYS A 2 -25.36 -55.15 41.58
C LYS A 2 -25.89 -53.72 41.39
N LYS A 3 -27.19 -53.44 41.60
CA LYS A 3 -27.75 -52.07 41.50
C LYS A 3 -27.17 -51.03 42.50
N ILE A 4 -26.61 -51.46 43.63
CA ILE A 4 -25.98 -50.56 44.61
C ILE A 4 -24.55 -50.22 44.19
N ILE A 5 -23.80 -51.20 43.67
CA ILE A 5 -22.45 -50.99 43.14
C ILE A 5 -22.49 -50.04 41.94
N SER A 6 -23.43 -50.22 41.01
CA SER A 6 -23.60 -49.30 39.87
C SER A 6 -23.95 -47.87 40.30
N LEU A 7 -24.72 -47.69 41.38
CA LEU A 7 -25.05 -46.35 41.87
C LEU A 7 -23.84 -45.68 42.53
N ILE A 8 -23.10 -46.41 43.40
CA ILE A 8 -21.88 -45.89 44.04
C ILE A 8 -20.82 -45.52 43.00
N VAL A 9 -20.59 -46.36 41.99
CA VAL A 9 -19.65 -46.05 40.89
C VAL A 9 -20.10 -44.79 40.13
N LEU A 10 -21.38 -44.68 39.77
CA LEU A 10 -21.87 -43.50 39.03
C LEU A 10 -21.76 -42.21 39.86
N THR A 11 -22.07 -42.25 41.16
CA THR A 11 -21.95 -41.08 42.06
C THR A 11 -20.49 -40.72 42.31
N CYS A 12 -19.58 -41.69 42.45
CA CYS A 12 -18.14 -41.42 42.55
C CYS A 12 -17.56 -40.83 41.25
N SER A 13 -17.99 -41.30 40.07
CA SER A 13 -17.62 -40.69 38.79
C SER A 13 -18.14 -39.26 38.66
N PHE A 14 -19.39 -38.98 39.08
CA PHE A 14 -19.96 -37.63 39.05
C PHE A 14 -19.32 -36.66 40.06
N LEU A 15 -18.80 -37.16 41.18
CA LEU A 15 -18.00 -36.36 42.11
C LEU A 15 -16.59 -36.11 41.57
N LEU A 16 -15.90 -37.14 41.06
CA LEU A 16 -14.55 -36.99 40.50
C LEU A 16 -14.52 -36.07 39.28
N MET A 17 -15.51 -36.13 38.39
CA MET A 17 -15.61 -35.23 37.22
C MET A 17 -15.99 -33.79 37.57
N ASN A 18 -16.57 -33.53 38.76
CA ASN A 18 -16.86 -32.16 39.23
C ASN A 18 -15.81 -31.61 40.20
N THR A 19 -14.74 -32.36 40.50
CA THR A 19 -13.59 -31.88 41.31
C THR A 19 -12.27 -31.80 40.52
N THR A 20 -12.27 -32.13 39.24
CA THR A 20 -11.16 -31.86 38.30
C THR A 20 -11.38 -30.61 37.44
N SER A 21 -12.43 -29.82 37.74
CA SER A 21 -12.77 -28.57 37.04
C SER A 21 -12.68 -27.34 37.96
N LEU A 22 -12.12 -27.49 39.16
CA LEU A 22 -11.53 -26.40 39.92
C LEU A 22 -10.01 -26.67 39.98
N MET A 23 -9.21 -25.60 39.94
CA MET A 23 -7.73 -25.65 39.92
C MET A 23 -7.10 -26.20 38.64
N ALA A 24 -7.66 -25.83 37.48
CA ALA A 24 -6.78 -25.42 36.38
C ALA A 24 -6.35 -23.98 36.69
N ALA A 25 -5.05 -23.73 36.85
CA ALA A 25 -4.53 -22.40 37.15
C ALA A 25 -4.74 -21.48 35.93
N SER A 26 -5.10 -20.21 36.18
CA SER A 26 -5.45 -19.25 35.13
C SER A 26 -4.23 -18.58 34.48
N THR A 27 -3.22 -19.37 34.10
CA THR A 27 -2.06 -18.85 33.39
C THR A 27 -2.46 -18.37 32.00
N LEU A 28 -2.17 -17.11 31.72
CA LEU A 28 -2.27 -16.50 30.40
C LEU A 28 -0.97 -16.74 29.63
N GLN A 29 -1.08 -16.94 28.32
CA GLN A 29 0.06 -17.21 27.42
C GLN A 29 -0.19 -16.63 26.03
N ALA A 30 0.87 -16.37 25.27
CA ALA A 30 0.74 -16.01 23.86
C ALA A 30 0.11 -17.15 23.04
N SER A 31 -0.77 -16.79 22.10
CA SER A 31 -1.37 -17.70 21.12
C SER A 31 -0.32 -18.25 20.15
N THR A 32 -0.53 -19.47 19.65
CA THR A 32 0.42 -20.15 18.73
C THR A 32 0.59 -19.49 17.36
N ASN A 33 -0.24 -18.50 16.99
CA ASN A 33 -0.07 -17.69 15.77
C ASN A 33 0.54 -16.30 16.04
N GLY A 34 0.95 -16.01 17.28
CA GLY A 34 1.62 -14.75 17.64
C GLY A 34 0.72 -13.51 17.54
N ARG A 35 -0.61 -13.64 17.66
CA ARG A 35 -1.56 -12.52 17.47
C ARG A 35 -2.46 -12.22 18.67
N PHE A 36 -2.57 -13.12 19.64
CA PHE A 36 -3.51 -13.02 20.76
C PHE A 36 -2.93 -13.53 22.07
N ILE A 37 -3.64 -13.28 23.17
CA ILE A 37 -3.45 -13.97 24.44
C ILE A 37 -4.56 -15.02 24.62
N VAL A 38 -4.19 -16.18 25.14
CA VAL A 38 -5.11 -17.28 25.48
C VAL A 38 -4.89 -17.72 26.92
N LYS A 39 -5.92 -18.34 27.49
CA LYS A 39 -5.84 -19.07 28.76
C LYS A 39 -5.22 -20.46 28.54
N ALA A 40 -4.85 -21.13 29.63
CA ALA A 40 -4.31 -22.49 29.61
C ALA A 40 -5.19 -23.56 28.92
N ASP A 41 -6.50 -23.33 28.76
CA ASP A 41 -7.43 -24.20 28.04
C ASP A 41 -7.56 -23.88 26.53
N GLY A 42 -6.83 -22.87 26.04
CA GLY A 42 -6.89 -22.37 24.68
C GLY A 42 -8.06 -21.42 24.40
N ALA A 43 -8.86 -21.05 25.40
CA ALA A 43 -9.88 -20.02 25.23
C ALA A 43 -9.23 -18.62 25.08
N PRO A 44 -9.77 -17.75 24.20
CA PRO A 44 -9.24 -16.41 24.03
C PRO A 44 -9.35 -15.57 25.30
N PHE A 45 -8.42 -14.63 25.46
CA PHE A 45 -8.48 -13.60 26.47
C PHE A 45 -8.25 -12.23 25.81
N TYR A 46 -9.26 -11.38 25.88
CA TYR A 46 -9.21 -9.98 25.45
C TYR A 46 -8.99 -9.12 26.71
N PRO A 47 -7.78 -8.61 26.97
CA PRO A 47 -7.57 -7.71 28.10
C PRO A 47 -8.23 -6.36 27.82
N GLN A 48 -9.13 -5.96 28.71
CA GLN A 48 -9.64 -4.60 28.82
C GLN A 48 -9.18 -4.05 30.17
N SER A 49 -8.16 -3.20 30.14
CA SER A 49 -7.52 -2.66 31.35
C SER A 49 -7.98 -1.22 31.65
N ASP A 50 -8.13 -0.90 32.93
CA ASP A 50 -8.22 0.49 33.39
C ASP A 50 -6.88 0.94 33.96
N TRP A 51 -6.45 2.15 33.61
CA TRP A 51 -5.25 2.77 34.15
C TRP A 51 -5.47 3.31 35.56
N GLY A 52 -5.54 2.42 36.55
CA GLY A 52 -5.46 2.73 37.97
C GLY A 52 -4.02 2.85 38.46
N THR A 53 -3.21 3.71 37.81
CA THR A 53 -1.74 3.67 37.95
C THR A 53 -1.22 3.85 39.38
N GLU A 54 -1.88 4.67 40.20
CA GLU A 54 -1.49 4.93 41.61
C GLU A 54 -2.28 4.10 42.65
N LEU A 55 -3.05 3.09 42.21
CA LEU A 55 -3.99 2.30 43.03
C LEU A 55 -3.34 1.72 44.30
N LEU A 56 -2.14 1.17 44.15
CA LEU A 56 -1.49 0.32 45.15
C LEU A 56 -0.93 1.09 46.35
N TRP A 57 -0.89 2.44 46.29
CA TRP A 57 -0.48 3.27 47.43
C TRP A 57 -1.45 4.41 47.78
N LYS A 58 -2.21 4.98 46.84
CA LYS A 58 -3.16 6.08 47.15
C LYS A 58 -4.48 5.61 47.76
N LEU A 59 -4.96 4.40 47.46
CA LEU A 59 -6.20 3.87 48.05
C LEU A 59 -5.94 2.93 49.23
N ASN A 60 -6.84 2.93 50.20
CA ASN A 60 -6.92 1.87 51.20
C ASN A 60 -7.72 0.68 50.64
N LEU A 61 -7.62 -0.48 51.27
CA LEU A 61 -8.25 -1.72 50.82
C LEU A 61 -9.78 -1.61 50.59
N THR A 62 -10.50 -0.76 51.33
CA THR A 62 -11.97 -0.62 51.17
C THR A 62 -12.31 0.15 49.89
N ASP A 63 -11.61 1.25 49.65
CA ASP A 63 -11.82 2.08 48.46
C ASP A 63 -11.27 1.38 47.21
N ALA A 64 -10.13 0.71 47.32
CA ALA A 64 -9.56 -0.14 46.27
C ALA A 64 -10.52 -1.29 45.90
N THR A 65 -11.09 -2.00 46.88
CA THR A 65 -12.11 -3.04 46.62
C THR A 65 -13.32 -2.45 45.90
N SER A 66 -13.77 -1.26 46.30
CA SER A 66 -14.92 -0.57 45.69
C SER A 66 -14.66 -0.14 44.24
N TYR A 67 -13.47 0.40 43.96
CA TYR A 67 -12.98 0.70 42.61
C TYR A 67 -12.92 -0.56 41.74
N LEU A 68 -12.31 -1.65 42.24
CA LEU A 68 -12.23 -2.93 41.54
C LEU A 68 -13.62 -3.50 41.23
N THR A 69 -14.58 -3.43 42.18
CA THR A 69 -15.97 -3.84 41.95
C THR A 69 -16.66 -2.98 40.88
N ALA A 70 -16.42 -1.65 40.86
CA ALA A 70 -16.95 -0.76 39.84
C ALA A 70 -16.38 -1.08 38.45
N ARG A 71 -15.06 -1.23 38.32
CA ARG A 71 -14.40 -1.56 37.04
C ARG A 71 -14.84 -2.92 36.51
N LYS A 72 -14.96 -3.94 37.36
CA LYS A 72 -15.54 -5.24 36.97
C LYS A 72 -16.98 -5.12 36.45
N ALA A 73 -17.82 -4.30 37.09
CA ALA A 73 -19.18 -4.05 36.64
C ALA A 73 -19.27 -3.24 35.33
N GLN A 74 -18.18 -2.56 34.97
CA GLN A 74 -18.00 -1.80 33.72
C GLN A 74 -17.26 -2.61 32.63
N GLY A 75 -17.14 -3.93 32.79
CA GLY A 75 -16.56 -4.82 31.76
C GLY A 75 -15.03 -4.90 31.74
N PHE A 76 -14.33 -4.09 32.53
CA PHE A 76 -12.89 -4.23 32.69
C PHE A 76 -12.56 -5.57 33.36
N ASN A 77 -11.51 -6.23 32.86
CA ASN A 77 -11.02 -7.50 33.39
C ASN A 77 -9.56 -7.42 33.87
N MET A 78 -8.95 -6.24 33.75
CA MET A 78 -7.57 -5.96 34.13
C MET A 78 -7.46 -4.53 34.69
N ILE A 79 -6.43 -4.27 35.49
CA ILE A 79 -6.02 -2.93 35.94
C ILE A 79 -4.52 -2.77 35.69
N THR A 80 -4.09 -1.65 35.10
CA THR A 80 -2.67 -1.27 35.00
C THR A 80 -2.28 -0.43 36.22
N ALA A 81 -1.33 -0.91 37.01
CA ALA A 81 -0.91 -0.28 38.26
C ALA A 81 0.61 -0.35 38.45
N TYR A 82 1.21 0.69 39.04
CA TYR A 82 2.63 0.66 39.40
C TYR A 82 2.78 0.08 40.80
N ALA A 83 3.74 -0.84 41.00
CA ALA A 83 4.02 -1.41 42.32
C ALA A 83 4.59 -0.34 43.27
N VAL A 84 5.41 0.57 42.73
CA VAL A 84 6.01 1.73 43.40
C VAL A 84 6.23 2.84 42.36
N ASP A 85 6.07 4.11 42.75
CA ASP A 85 6.54 5.26 41.98
C ASP A 85 7.03 6.39 42.91
N SER A 86 8.05 7.17 42.51
CA SER A 86 8.61 8.22 43.38
C SER A 86 7.71 9.46 43.52
N GLY A 87 6.82 9.71 42.56
CA GLY A 87 5.81 10.78 42.62
C GLY A 87 6.17 12.10 41.91
N GLY A 88 6.29 12.05 40.58
CA GLY A 88 6.49 13.25 39.74
C GLY A 88 7.83 13.95 39.98
N ASP A 89 7.98 15.23 39.62
CA ASP A 89 9.26 15.97 39.71
C ASP A 89 9.65 16.47 41.10
N ASN A 90 8.96 16.04 42.15
CA ASN A 90 9.30 16.42 43.51
C ASN A 90 10.48 15.58 44.05
N PRO A 91 11.58 16.17 44.55
CA PRO A 91 12.76 15.43 45.01
C PRO A 91 12.62 14.84 46.43
N ASP A 92 11.43 14.88 47.03
CA ASP A 92 11.19 14.35 48.37
C ASP A 92 11.03 12.82 48.32
N TYR A 93 12.06 12.07 48.74
CA TYR A 93 12.07 10.60 48.87
C TYR A 93 11.17 10.07 50.03
N THR A 94 10.04 10.73 50.25
CA THR A 94 9.09 10.49 51.35
C THR A 94 7.69 10.11 50.83
N SER A 95 7.60 9.62 49.60
CA SER A 95 6.39 9.01 49.05
C SER A 95 6.04 7.75 49.85
N VAL A 96 4.80 7.68 50.32
CA VAL A 96 4.28 6.64 51.22
C VAL A 96 2.90 6.19 50.73
N ASN A 97 2.46 5.02 51.18
CA ASN A 97 1.06 4.63 51.03
C ASN A 97 0.14 5.49 51.93
N ILE A 98 -1.17 5.33 51.73
CA ILE A 98 -2.24 5.99 52.49
C ILE A 98 -2.18 5.76 54.01
N ASN A 99 -1.44 4.75 54.49
CA ASN A 99 -1.24 4.46 55.92
C ASN A 99 0.00 5.16 56.50
N GLY A 100 0.92 5.65 55.65
CA GLY A 100 2.19 6.26 56.03
C GLY A 100 3.41 5.34 55.91
N ASP A 101 3.29 4.15 55.31
CA ASP A 101 4.42 3.24 55.07
C ASP A 101 5.17 3.66 53.79
N ALA A 102 6.50 3.73 53.84
CA ALA A 102 7.34 3.85 52.64
C ALA A 102 7.51 2.48 51.95
N PRO A 103 7.76 2.40 50.63
CA PRO A 103 7.99 1.12 49.94
C PRO A 103 9.32 0.45 50.33
N PHE A 104 10.33 1.26 50.64
CA PHE A 104 11.69 0.84 50.96
C PHE A 104 12.28 1.68 52.10
N GLU A 105 13.18 1.08 52.87
CA GLU A 105 14.02 1.80 53.83
C GLU A 105 14.94 2.80 53.11
N LEU A 106 15.33 3.88 53.79
CA LEU A 106 16.26 4.85 53.23
C LEU A 106 17.72 4.39 53.39
N THR A 107 18.53 4.69 52.38
CA THR A 107 20.00 4.63 52.44
C THR A 107 20.56 5.54 53.52
N VAL A 108 21.67 5.12 54.15
CA VAL A 108 22.34 5.87 55.21
C VAL A 108 23.83 6.04 54.88
N GLY A 109 24.20 7.26 54.49
CA GLY A 109 25.56 7.68 54.14
C GLY A 109 25.98 7.40 52.69
N GLY A 110 27.03 8.11 52.26
CA GLY A 110 27.55 8.07 50.89
C GLY A 110 26.82 9.00 49.93
N ASP A 111 27.17 8.97 48.64
CA ASP A 111 26.62 9.88 47.62
C ASP A 111 25.10 9.68 47.36
N TYR A 112 24.54 8.60 47.90
CA TYR A 112 23.14 8.18 47.77
C TYR A 112 22.33 8.35 49.07
N ASP A 113 22.87 8.98 50.12
CA ASP A 113 22.21 9.16 51.43
C ASP A 113 20.78 9.73 51.30
N GLY A 114 19.82 9.17 52.06
CA GLY A 114 18.43 9.64 52.09
C GLY A 114 17.56 9.30 50.87
N ARG A 115 17.91 8.27 50.09
CA ARG A 115 17.11 7.74 48.95
C ARG A 115 16.61 6.34 49.25
N TRP A 116 15.65 5.81 48.48
CA TRP A 116 15.19 4.42 48.68
C TRP A 116 16.30 3.40 48.41
N ASN A 117 16.51 2.49 49.36
CA ASN A 117 17.29 1.28 49.14
C ASN A 117 16.36 0.21 48.57
N ILE A 118 16.35 0.05 47.25
CA ILE A 118 15.52 -0.93 46.52
C ILE A 118 15.66 -2.40 47.02
N LEU A 119 16.75 -2.73 47.74
CA LEU A 119 16.98 -4.05 48.34
C LEU A 119 16.54 -4.18 49.80
N ALA A 120 15.91 -3.15 50.38
CA ALA A 120 15.37 -3.13 51.74
C ALA A 120 13.86 -2.78 51.75
N PRO A 121 13.00 -3.66 51.22
CA PRO A 121 11.55 -3.44 51.18
C PRO A 121 10.91 -3.43 52.57
N VAL A 122 9.95 -2.52 52.78
CA VAL A 122 9.24 -2.37 54.06
C VAL A 122 7.98 -3.22 54.05
N GLU A 123 7.97 -4.29 54.84
CA GLU A 123 6.92 -5.32 54.81
C GLU A 123 5.49 -4.79 55.04
N ALA A 124 5.32 -3.68 55.77
CA ALA A 124 4.01 -3.05 55.98
C ALA A 124 3.39 -2.47 54.68
N TYR A 125 4.21 -1.79 53.87
CA TYR A 125 3.78 -1.29 52.55
C TYR A 125 3.38 -2.46 51.64
N TRP A 126 4.26 -3.45 51.52
CA TRP A 126 4.05 -4.57 50.60
C TRP A 126 2.91 -5.49 51.05
N THR A 127 2.64 -5.62 52.36
CA THR A 127 1.41 -6.28 52.87
C THR A 127 0.14 -5.56 52.41
N ALA A 128 0.15 -4.23 52.30
CA ALA A 128 -0.99 -3.47 51.77
C ALA A 128 -1.14 -3.66 50.24
N VAL A 129 -0.03 -3.70 49.50
CA VAL A 129 -0.01 -4.03 48.06
C VAL A 129 -0.58 -5.43 47.81
N ASP A 130 -0.09 -6.44 48.54
CA ASP A 130 -0.57 -7.83 48.46
C ASP A 130 -2.09 -7.91 48.64
N ALA A 131 -2.63 -7.21 49.64
CA ALA A 131 -4.06 -7.22 49.95
C ALA A 131 -4.94 -6.63 48.83
N ILE A 132 -4.43 -5.65 48.07
CA ILE A 132 -5.15 -5.09 46.91
C ILE A 132 -5.05 -6.03 45.70
N ILE A 133 -3.89 -6.68 45.48
CA ILE A 133 -3.73 -7.73 44.46
C ILE A 133 -4.65 -8.92 44.74
N ASP A 134 -4.78 -9.34 46.00
CA ASP A 134 -5.73 -10.38 46.44
C ASP A 134 -7.19 -9.94 46.32
N ALA A 135 -7.50 -8.65 46.54
CA ALA A 135 -8.84 -8.11 46.31
C ALA A 135 -9.21 -8.07 44.81
N ALA A 136 -8.22 -7.99 43.92
CA ALA A 136 -8.40 -8.15 42.48
C ALA A 136 -8.58 -9.62 42.08
N ASP A 137 -7.74 -10.54 42.58
CA ASP A 137 -7.84 -11.99 42.31
C ASP A 137 -9.17 -12.57 42.81
N ALA A 138 -9.59 -12.21 44.03
CA ALA A 138 -10.90 -12.59 44.58
C ALA A 138 -12.09 -12.06 43.76
N GLN A 139 -11.86 -11.07 42.90
CA GLN A 139 -12.82 -10.56 41.93
C GLN A 139 -12.59 -11.08 40.51
N GLY A 140 -11.54 -11.87 40.24
CA GLY A 140 -11.19 -12.37 38.92
C GLY A 140 -10.67 -11.28 37.98
N LEU A 141 -10.02 -10.25 38.54
CA LEU A 141 -9.34 -9.18 37.81
C LEU A 141 -7.83 -9.43 37.79
N TYR A 142 -7.22 -9.21 36.63
CA TYR A 142 -5.77 -9.22 36.48
C TYR A 142 -5.16 -7.87 36.84
N ILE A 143 -3.91 -7.87 37.31
CA ILE A 143 -3.09 -6.67 37.46
C ILE A 143 -1.97 -6.73 36.42
N ASN A 144 -1.95 -5.74 35.52
CA ASN A 144 -0.77 -5.43 34.73
C ASN A 144 0.15 -4.58 35.61
N LEU A 145 1.14 -5.23 36.23
CA LEU A 145 1.96 -4.66 37.29
C LEU A 145 3.27 -4.13 36.70
N LEU A 146 3.53 -2.83 36.88
CA LEU A 146 4.85 -2.25 36.61
C LEU A 146 5.70 -2.29 37.90
N PRO A 147 6.79 -3.09 37.99
CA PRO A 147 7.58 -3.23 39.22
C PRO A 147 8.25 -1.93 39.68
N LEU A 148 8.72 -1.14 38.71
CA LEU A 148 9.34 0.17 38.91
C LEU A 148 9.32 0.90 37.56
N PRO A 149 8.50 1.96 37.37
CA PRO A 149 8.45 2.69 36.11
C PRO A 149 9.82 3.28 35.76
N ALA A 150 10.28 3.05 34.54
CA ALA A 150 11.63 3.35 34.04
C ALA A 150 12.03 4.83 34.17
N LYS A 151 11.08 5.76 34.25
CA LYS A 151 11.33 7.17 34.62
C LYS A 151 12.14 7.34 35.92
N ASN A 152 12.03 6.38 36.84
CA ASN A 152 12.77 6.33 38.11
C ASN A 152 14.27 5.95 37.95
N LEU A 153 14.68 5.54 36.75
CA LEU A 153 16.06 5.15 36.39
C LEU A 153 16.83 6.26 35.63
N LEU A 154 16.13 7.15 34.90
CA LEU A 154 16.77 7.97 33.86
C LEU A 154 17.59 9.19 34.30
N LEU A 155 17.21 9.87 35.40
CA LEU A 155 17.71 11.22 35.67
C LEU A 155 19.05 11.24 36.40
N GLY A 156 19.92 12.19 36.05
CA GLY A 156 21.30 12.38 36.56
C GLY A 156 21.45 12.74 38.05
N SER A 157 20.39 12.55 38.82
CA SER A 157 20.35 12.57 40.28
C SER A 157 19.72 11.28 40.85
N TYR A 158 19.86 10.15 40.12
CA TYR A 158 19.51 8.76 40.44
C TYR A 158 18.43 8.59 41.51
N ARG A 159 17.15 8.62 41.12
CA ARG A 159 16.04 8.72 42.08
C ARG A 159 15.82 7.46 42.92
N VAL A 160 15.94 6.28 42.30
CA VAL A 160 15.76 4.99 42.99
C VAL A 160 16.94 4.03 42.74
N MET A 161 17.52 4.05 41.53
CA MET A 161 18.61 3.18 41.13
C MET A 161 19.59 3.94 40.20
N PRO A 162 20.91 3.67 40.24
CA PRO A 162 21.86 4.20 39.26
C PRO A 162 21.61 3.64 37.84
N ARG A 163 22.00 4.38 36.80
CA ARG A 163 22.03 3.87 35.42
C ARG A 163 23.16 2.85 35.25
N GLY A 164 22.88 1.72 34.62
CA GLY A 164 23.80 0.58 34.45
C GLY A 164 23.95 -0.31 35.68
N ASP A 165 23.07 -0.19 36.68
CA ASP A 165 23.06 -1.05 37.87
C ASP A 165 22.21 -2.31 37.64
N ASP A 166 22.68 -3.16 36.73
CA ASP A 166 22.04 -4.43 36.35
C ASP A 166 21.94 -5.38 37.55
N ALA A 167 22.87 -5.28 38.51
CA ALA A 167 22.90 -6.12 39.71
C ALA A 167 21.72 -5.82 40.65
N ASN A 168 21.44 -4.55 40.93
CA ASN A 168 20.29 -4.17 41.75
C ASN A 168 18.96 -4.31 40.98
N ALA A 169 18.96 -4.10 39.65
CA ALA A 169 17.81 -4.39 38.80
C ALA A 169 17.40 -5.88 38.87
N TYR A 170 18.36 -6.79 38.74
CA TYR A 170 18.15 -8.23 38.89
C TYR A 170 17.72 -8.60 40.32
N ALA A 171 18.40 -8.09 41.35
CA ALA A 171 18.11 -8.44 42.73
C ALA A 171 16.72 -7.97 43.18
N TYR A 172 16.29 -6.77 42.75
CA TYR A 172 14.92 -6.31 42.96
C TYR A 172 13.90 -7.17 42.21
N GLY A 173 14.14 -7.43 40.92
CA GLY A 173 13.29 -8.33 40.11
C GLY A 173 13.13 -9.70 40.75
N ASN A 174 14.23 -10.29 41.23
CA ASN A 174 14.27 -11.60 41.87
C ASN A 174 13.48 -11.63 43.18
N TRP A 175 13.55 -10.56 43.98
CA TRP A 175 12.74 -10.43 45.19
C TRP A 175 11.25 -10.27 44.90
N ILE A 176 10.84 -9.37 44.00
CA ILE A 176 9.41 -9.14 43.70
C ILE A 176 8.79 -10.33 42.97
N GLY A 177 9.55 -10.99 42.10
CA GLY A 177 9.17 -12.26 41.47
C GLY A 177 8.94 -13.37 42.52
N GLN A 178 9.79 -13.47 43.55
CA GLN A 178 9.59 -14.43 44.65
C GLN A 178 8.36 -14.09 45.51
N ARG A 179 8.10 -12.80 45.80
CA ARG A 179 6.90 -12.37 46.54
C ARG A 179 5.62 -12.77 45.81
N TYR A 180 5.61 -12.65 44.48
CA TYR A 180 4.43 -12.87 43.65
C TYR A 180 4.40 -14.17 42.85
N ALA A 181 5.34 -15.09 43.06
CA ALA A 181 5.42 -16.41 42.41
C ALA A 181 4.12 -17.25 42.52
N GLY A 182 3.30 -17.00 43.55
CA GLY A 182 2.01 -17.67 43.76
C GLY A 182 0.77 -16.92 43.22
N LYS A 183 0.92 -15.75 42.60
CA LYS A 183 -0.19 -14.92 42.10
C LYS A 183 -0.42 -15.20 40.61
N THR A 184 -1.52 -15.88 40.27
CA THR A 184 -1.87 -16.20 38.87
C THR A 184 -2.59 -15.07 38.12
N ASN A 185 -2.86 -13.94 38.77
CA ASN A 185 -3.56 -12.79 38.19
C ASN A 185 -2.62 -11.63 37.83
N ILE A 186 -1.31 -11.83 37.75
CA ILE A 186 -0.34 -10.78 37.39
C ILE A 186 0.18 -10.98 35.96
N ILE A 187 0.28 -9.88 35.22
CA ILE A 187 1.12 -9.72 34.02
C ILE A 187 2.19 -8.68 34.38
N TRP A 188 3.41 -8.88 33.93
CA TRP A 188 4.53 -7.98 34.23
C TRP A 188 4.76 -7.00 33.09
N SER A 189 4.81 -5.70 33.40
CA SER A 189 5.16 -4.67 32.43
C SER A 189 6.42 -3.95 32.88
N LEU A 190 7.46 -3.93 32.05
CA LEU A 190 8.68 -3.18 32.26
C LEU A 190 8.58 -1.82 31.54
N GLY A 191 9.57 -0.94 31.69
CA GLY A 191 9.52 0.38 31.03
C GLY A 191 8.64 1.40 31.77
N GLY A 192 8.01 2.30 31.03
CA GLY A 192 7.07 3.31 31.51
C GLY A 192 7.67 4.67 31.88
N GLY A 193 7.28 5.71 31.15
CA GLY A 193 7.61 7.12 31.42
C GLY A 193 9.03 7.54 31.02
N ALA A 194 9.69 6.78 30.14
CA ALA A 194 11.11 6.90 29.82
C ALA A 194 11.39 6.57 28.35
N PRO A 195 11.86 7.53 27.53
CA PRO A 195 12.18 7.25 26.13
C PRO A 195 13.47 6.44 26.03
N GLN A 196 13.34 5.18 25.61
CA GLN A 196 14.48 4.34 25.24
C GLN A 196 15.05 4.83 23.90
N ASN A 197 16.28 5.36 23.91
CA ASN A 197 17.02 5.82 22.74
C ASN A 197 18.52 5.93 23.07
N ASP A 198 19.35 6.24 22.07
CA ASP A 198 20.82 6.26 22.16
C ASP A 198 21.39 7.17 23.27
N TRP A 199 20.66 8.19 23.71
CA TRP A 199 21.08 9.05 24.82
C TRP A 199 20.68 8.45 26.19
N PHE A 200 19.60 7.67 26.23
CA PHE A 200 18.90 7.21 27.44
C PHE A 200 18.76 5.68 27.57
N ASP A 201 19.51 4.90 26.80
CA ASP A 201 19.54 3.43 26.86
C ASP A 201 19.66 2.88 28.31
N ILE A 202 18.66 2.09 28.69
CA ILE A 202 18.54 1.35 29.95
C ILE A 202 18.27 -0.15 29.70
N SER A 203 18.46 -0.63 28.45
CA SER A 203 18.15 -2.01 28.02
C SER A 203 18.77 -3.07 28.92
N SER A 204 20.02 -2.91 29.35
CA SER A 204 20.70 -3.84 30.25
C SER A 204 19.97 -4.03 31.58
N GLN A 205 19.44 -2.94 32.16
CA GLN A 205 18.71 -2.96 33.43
C GLN A 205 17.30 -3.51 33.26
N ILE A 206 16.64 -3.24 32.14
CA ILE A 206 15.33 -3.83 31.79
C ILE A 206 15.48 -5.35 31.63
N ASN A 207 16.47 -5.81 30.84
CA ASN A 207 16.79 -7.22 30.65
C ASN A 207 17.18 -7.91 31.98
N ALA A 208 17.99 -7.25 32.82
CA ALA A 208 18.36 -7.76 34.13
C ALA A 208 17.16 -7.86 35.08
N MET A 209 16.24 -6.90 35.07
CA MET A 209 15.01 -6.92 35.86
C MET A 209 14.05 -8.01 35.37
N ALA A 210 13.83 -8.14 34.06
CA ALA A 210 13.05 -9.21 33.44
C ALA A 210 13.59 -10.59 33.87
N LYS A 211 14.90 -10.79 33.70
CA LYS A 211 15.61 -11.98 34.16
C LYS A 211 15.42 -12.22 35.67
N GLY A 212 15.52 -11.16 36.48
CA GLY A 212 15.30 -11.20 37.92
C GLY A 212 13.91 -11.75 38.25
N ILE A 213 12.86 -11.15 37.69
CA ILE A 213 11.46 -11.52 37.94
C ILE A 213 11.21 -12.99 37.56
N ALA A 214 11.63 -13.41 36.36
CA ALA A 214 11.42 -14.78 35.90
C ALA A 214 12.23 -15.81 36.71
N ASP A 215 13.50 -15.53 37.06
CA ASP A 215 14.23 -16.38 38.02
C ASP A 215 13.49 -16.42 39.37
N GLY A 216 12.94 -15.30 39.83
CA GLY A 216 12.26 -15.17 41.12
C GLY A 216 10.95 -15.98 41.19
N VAL A 217 10.11 -15.89 40.16
CA VAL A 217 8.89 -16.69 40.01
C VAL A 217 9.22 -18.19 39.99
N ASN A 218 10.33 -18.58 39.36
CA ASN A 218 10.80 -19.97 39.30
C ASN A 218 11.60 -20.42 40.54
N GLY A 219 11.74 -19.59 41.58
CA GLY A 219 12.48 -19.93 42.81
C GLY A 219 14.00 -20.04 42.64
N VAL A 220 14.55 -19.51 41.54
CA VAL A 220 15.99 -19.34 41.29
C VAL A 220 16.47 -18.07 42.00
N THR A 221 17.68 -18.10 42.55
CA THR A 221 18.26 -16.98 43.31
C THR A 221 19.67 -16.67 42.83
N ASN A 222 20.03 -15.38 42.75
CA ASN A 222 21.42 -14.91 42.60
C ASN A 222 22.15 -15.44 41.34
N ASN A 223 21.46 -15.52 40.20
CA ASN A 223 21.92 -16.19 38.97
C ASN A 223 21.94 -15.26 37.73
N LEU A 224 22.32 -13.98 37.89
CA LEU A 224 22.33 -12.97 36.81
C LEU A 224 23.05 -13.43 35.52
N SER A 225 24.13 -14.21 35.63
CA SER A 225 24.91 -14.70 34.48
C SER A 225 24.48 -16.08 33.93
N GLY A 226 23.45 -16.72 34.49
CA GLY A 226 22.91 -17.99 34.01
C GLY A 226 21.73 -17.81 33.05
N ALA A 227 21.38 -18.86 32.30
CA ALA A 227 20.13 -18.87 31.52
C ALA A 227 18.89 -18.70 32.44
N THR A 228 17.81 -18.16 31.87
CA THR A 228 16.50 -17.96 32.53
C THR A 228 15.45 -18.83 31.84
N ASP A 229 14.41 -19.25 32.56
CA ASP A 229 13.17 -19.74 31.95
C ASP A 229 12.10 -18.64 32.05
N TYR A 230 11.65 -18.12 30.92
CA TYR A 230 10.60 -17.10 30.84
C TYR A 230 9.19 -17.71 30.65
N SER A 231 9.07 -19.01 30.32
CA SER A 231 7.82 -19.65 29.87
C SER A 231 6.69 -19.72 30.91
N THR A 232 6.97 -19.31 32.14
CA THR A 232 6.06 -19.27 33.29
C THR A 232 5.54 -17.87 33.61
N THR A 233 6.11 -16.83 32.98
CA THR A 233 6.07 -15.46 33.51
C THR A 233 5.79 -14.47 32.40
N LEU A 234 4.51 -14.24 32.10
CA LEU A 234 4.07 -13.39 30.98
C LEU A 234 4.52 -11.92 31.16
N MET A 235 5.33 -11.39 30.23
CA MET A 235 5.84 -10.00 30.29
C MET A 235 5.66 -9.17 29.01
N THR A 236 5.72 -7.85 29.19
CA THR A 236 5.68 -6.83 28.13
C THR A 236 6.48 -5.57 28.53
N TYR A 237 6.51 -4.53 27.67
CA TYR A 237 7.24 -3.27 27.91
C TYR A 237 6.38 -2.04 27.59
N ASP A 238 5.98 -1.31 28.63
CA ASP A 238 5.36 0.01 28.53
C ASP A 238 6.35 1.02 27.91
N THR A 239 5.99 1.59 26.76
CA THR A 239 6.85 2.54 26.04
C THR A 239 6.71 3.95 26.62
N GLU A 240 7.36 4.93 25.99
CA GLU A 240 7.12 6.34 26.31
C GLU A 240 6.05 6.90 25.38
N ARG A 241 5.35 7.95 25.85
CA ARG A 241 4.38 8.70 25.06
C ARG A 241 4.97 9.15 23.72
N TRP A 242 4.26 8.90 22.63
CA TRP A 242 4.63 9.34 21.28
C TRP A 242 5.99 8.79 20.81
N THR A 243 6.26 7.51 21.09
CA THR A 243 7.37 6.72 20.53
C THR A 243 6.86 5.47 19.80
N HIS A 244 7.77 4.74 19.16
CA HIS A 244 7.48 3.43 18.54
C HIS A 244 6.95 2.39 19.53
N SER A 245 6.39 1.32 18.98
CA SER A 245 6.08 0.07 19.69
C SER A 245 7.32 -0.50 20.38
N SER A 246 7.12 -1.23 21.48
CA SER A 246 8.20 -1.91 22.21
C SER A 246 9.02 -2.86 21.34
N SER A 247 8.45 -3.30 20.21
CA SER A 247 9.08 -4.17 19.22
C SER A 247 10.40 -3.60 18.70
N TYR A 248 10.49 -2.28 18.52
CA TYR A 248 11.65 -1.56 18.01
C TYR A 248 12.93 -1.86 18.82
N TRP A 249 12.80 -2.04 20.14
CA TRP A 249 13.93 -2.34 21.03
C TRP A 249 13.98 -3.81 21.46
N PHE A 250 12.83 -4.48 21.62
CA PHE A 250 12.74 -5.74 22.37
C PHE A 250 12.03 -6.89 21.63
N ASN A 251 11.68 -6.77 20.34
CA ASN A 251 10.95 -7.87 19.66
C ASN A 251 11.72 -9.21 19.67
N ASN A 252 13.06 -9.18 19.67
CA ASN A 252 13.91 -10.37 19.71
C ASN A 252 14.24 -10.85 21.13
N GLU A 253 13.85 -10.12 22.17
CA GLU A 253 14.11 -10.53 23.55
C GLU A 253 13.28 -11.76 23.95
N GLY A 254 13.93 -12.67 24.68
CA GLY A 254 13.33 -13.93 25.12
C GLY A 254 12.32 -13.80 26.27
N TRP A 255 12.25 -12.62 26.91
CA TRP A 255 11.34 -12.31 28.01
C TRP A 255 10.08 -11.56 27.58
N LEU A 256 10.08 -10.94 26.40
CA LEU A 256 8.94 -10.13 25.92
C LEU A 256 7.95 -11.05 25.20
N ASP A 257 6.84 -11.45 25.83
CA ASP A 257 5.84 -12.31 25.18
C ASP A 257 5.02 -11.58 24.12
N PHE A 258 4.78 -10.28 24.32
CA PHE A 258 4.00 -9.44 23.42
C PHE A 258 4.45 -7.97 23.47
N ASN A 259 4.23 -7.27 22.35
CA ASN A 259 4.57 -5.87 22.14
C ASN A 259 3.50 -4.91 22.68
N SER A 260 3.86 -3.65 22.93
CA SER A 260 2.93 -2.62 23.42
C SER A 260 3.19 -1.18 22.95
N LEU A 261 2.11 -0.39 22.95
CA LEU A 261 2.02 1.02 22.53
C LEU A 261 1.57 1.93 23.67
N HIS A 262 1.98 3.21 23.64
CA HIS A 262 1.65 4.24 24.65
C HIS A 262 1.32 5.61 24.01
N GLU A 263 0.08 6.08 24.20
CA GLU A 263 -0.49 7.39 23.77
C GLU A 263 -0.21 7.85 22.33
N VAL A 264 -0.94 7.31 21.34
CA VAL A 264 -1.12 7.97 20.02
C VAL A 264 -2.57 7.86 19.54
N PRO A 265 -3.24 9.01 19.34
CA PRO A 265 -3.44 9.50 17.98
C PRO A 265 -2.71 10.83 17.77
N GLY A 266 -1.65 10.79 16.94
CA GLY A 266 -0.90 11.92 16.35
C GLY A 266 -0.73 13.19 17.18
N ARG A 267 0.51 13.53 17.56
CA ARG A 267 0.81 14.85 18.15
C ARG A 267 1.18 15.84 17.04
N GLU A 268 0.85 17.12 17.21
CA GLU A 268 1.34 18.19 16.32
C GLU A 268 2.89 18.15 16.27
N GLY A 269 3.47 18.18 15.06
CA GLY A 269 4.91 17.99 14.83
C GLY A 269 5.45 16.57 15.08
N LYS A 270 4.57 15.56 15.23
CA LYS A 270 4.91 14.12 15.28
C LYS A 270 3.82 13.24 14.61
N PRO A 271 3.54 13.39 13.30
CA PRO A 271 2.52 12.60 12.59
C PRO A 271 2.94 11.15 12.28
N GLU A 272 4.22 10.80 12.43
CA GLU A 272 4.79 9.50 12.08
C GLU A 272 4.31 8.35 12.99
N TYR A 273 4.09 8.61 14.28
CA TYR A 273 3.62 7.59 15.24
C TYR A 273 2.10 7.40 15.11
N ASN A 274 1.70 6.42 14.30
CA ASN A 274 0.31 6.00 14.15
C ASN A 274 0.15 4.54 14.58
N GLN A 275 -0.71 4.29 15.57
CA GLN A 275 -1.03 2.95 16.10
C GLN A 275 -1.36 1.90 15.02
N VAL A 276 -2.00 2.29 13.91
CA VAL A 276 -2.31 1.36 12.81
C VAL A 276 -1.04 0.94 12.06
N THR A 277 -0.12 1.88 11.85
CA THR A 277 1.18 1.64 11.20
C THR A 277 2.09 0.80 12.09
N GLU A 278 2.20 1.16 13.38
CA GLU A 278 3.03 0.45 14.37
C GLU A 278 2.62 -1.03 14.50
N ILE A 279 1.32 -1.33 14.65
CA ILE A 279 0.80 -2.72 14.69
C ILE A 279 1.06 -3.48 13.38
N THR A 280 1.03 -2.78 12.24
CA THR A 280 1.36 -3.37 10.94
C THR A 280 2.85 -3.69 10.83
N GLY A 281 3.72 -2.85 11.41
CA GLY A 281 5.16 -3.07 11.54
C GLY A 281 5.49 -4.26 12.44
N ASP A 282 4.92 -4.29 13.66
CA ASP A 282 5.09 -5.40 14.62
C ASP A 282 4.80 -6.77 13.99
N TYR A 283 3.74 -6.85 13.19
CA TYR A 283 3.33 -8.08 12.51
C TYR A 283 4.11 -8.42 11.24
N ALA A 284 5.07 -7.59 10.83
CA ALA A 284 6.07 -7.89 9.80
C ALA A 284 7.38 -8.45 10.40
N LEU A 285 7.61 -8.29 11.71
CA LEU A 285 8.83 -8.77 12.38
C LEU A 285 8.82 -10.29 12.59
N THR A 286 10.00 -10.86 12.80
CA THR A 286 10.20 -12.27 13.16
C THR A 286 11.07 -12.35 14.41
N PRO A 287 10.64 -13.02 15.49
CA PRO A 287 9.36 -13.72 15.66
C PRO A 287 8.16 -12.76 15.67
N VAL A 288 7.02 -13.24 15.16
CA VAL A 288 5.74 -12.51 15.24
C VAL A 288 5.22 -12.59 16.67
N LYS A 289 4.99 -11.43 17.30
CA LYS A 289 4.47 -11.30 18.67
C LYS A 289 3.15 -10.49 18.66
N PRO A 290 2.20 -10.75 19.58
CA PRO A 290 0.96 -9.96 19.69
C PRO A 290 1.25 -8.49 20.04
N THR A 291 0.38 -7.54 19.69
CA THR A 291 0.52 -6.11 20.09
C THR A 291 -0.66 -5.59 20.92
N TRP A 292 -0.38 -4.84 21.99
CA TRP A 292 -1.37 -4.24 22.90
C TRP A 292 -1.33 -2.70 22.88
N LEU A 293 -2.50 -2.04 22.85
CA LEU A 293 -2.59 -0.64 23.32
C LEU A 293 -2.52 -0.64 24.85
N LEU A 294 -1.31 -0.71 25.40
CA LEU A 294 -1.06 -0.74 26.83
C LEU A 294 -1.37 0.61 27.47
N GLY A 295 -1.08 1.72 26.78
CA GLY A 295 -1.51 3.08 27.15
C GLY A 295 -2.36 3.75 26.08
N SER A 296 -3.65 3.95 26.37
CA SER A 296 -4.49 4.86 25.60
C SER A 296 -4.20 6.31 25.98
N VAL A 297 -4.63 7.27 25.15
CA VAL A 297 -4.81 8.64 25.63
C VAL A 297 -5.91 8.67 26.68
N VAL A 298 -5.79 9.61 27.62
CA VAL A 298 -6.53 9.63 28.88
C VAL A 298 -7.73 10.58 28.80
N GLU A 299 -8.95 10.07 29.03
CA GLU A 299 -10.20 10.85 29.01
C GLU A 299 -10.13 12.01 30.03
N GLY A 300 -10.52 13.20 29.59
CA GLY A 300 -10.42 14.45 30.37
C GLY A 300 -9.03 15.10 30.39
N ASN A 301 -8.04 14.57 29.66
CA ASN A 301 -6.77 15.26 29.41
C ASN A 301 -6.83 16.04 28.10
N HIS A 302 -6.45 17.33 28.10
CA HIS A 302 -6.53 18.22 26.92
C HIS A 302 -7.87 18.11 26.15
N ASP A 303 -8.98 18.11 26.90
CA ASP A 303 -10.36 17.98 26.40
C ASP A 303 -10.69 16.69 25.62
N PHE A 304 -9.84 15.65 25.73
CA PHE A 304 -10.03 14.33 25.11
C PHE A 304 -11.28 13.60 25.66
N THR A 305 -12.11 13.10 24.75
CA THR A 305 -13.51 12.67 24.96
C THR A 305 -13.72 11.16 24.97
N ASP A 306 -14.94 10.74 25.27
CA ASP A 306 -15.44 9.37 25.09
C ASP A 306 -15.28 8.89 23.64
N TRP A 307 -15.62 9.73 22.66
CA TRP A 307 -15.53 9.36 21.24
C TRP A 307 -14.10 9.15 20.78
N GLN A 308 -13.16 10.01 21.20
CA GLN A 308 -11.74 9.81 20.89
C GLN A 308 -11.18 8.57 21.60
N SER A 309 -11.62 8.29 22.83
CA SER A 309 -11.31 7.06 23.55
C SER A 309 -11.82 5.81 22.79
N ARG A 310 -13.04 5.86 22.24
CA ARG A 310 -13.59 4.78 21.40
C ARG A 310 -12.82 4.63 20.09
N PHE A 311 -12.58 5.69 19.31
CA PHE A 311 -11.91 5.51 18.02
C PHE A 311 -10.49 4.99 18.17
N GLN A 312 -9.74 5.45 19.18
CA GLN A 312 -8.39 4.96 19.43
C GLN A 312 -8.40 3.43 19.68
N VAL A 313 -9.26 2.98 20.60
CA VAL A 313 -9.38 1.56 20.97
C VAL A 313 -9.87 0.70 19.80
N TYR A 314 -10.97 1.07 19.14
CA TYR A 314 -11.53 0.28 18.04
C TYR A 314 -10.56 0.21 16.85
N GLN A 315 -9.90 1.31 16.48
CA GLN A 315 -8.91 1.30 15.39
C GLN A 315 -7.68 0.44 15.74
N THR A 316 -7.15 0.49 16.97
CA THR A 316 -6.08 -0.41 17.42
C THR A 316 -6.48 -1.87 17.25
N VAL A 317 -7.62 -2.26 17.82
CA VAL A 317 -8.05 -3.66 17.85
C VAL A 317 -8.30 -4.16 16.42
N PHE A 318 -8.89 -3.34 15.54
CA PHE A 318 -9.17 -3.71 14.16
C PHE A 318 -7.92 -3.63 13.25
N ALA A 319 -6.90 -2.85 13.61
CA ALA A 319 -5.55 -2.94 13.02
C ALA A 319 -4.81 -4.23 13.42
N GLY A 320 -5.33 -4.96 14.41
CA GLY A 320 -4.84 -6.28 14.79
C GLY A 320 -4.38 -6.38 16.25
N GLY A 321 -4.54 -5.33 17.06
CA GLY A 321 -4.27 -5.40 18.49
C GLY A 321 -5.17 -6.44 19.19
N PHE A 322 -4.64 -7.11 20.21
CA PHE A 322 -5.34 -8.22 20.89
C PHE A 322 -6.21 -7.80 22.09
N GLY A 323 -6.07 -6.54 22.52
CA GLY A 323 -6.76 -5.95 23.66
C GLY A 323 -6.52 -4.44 23.72
N SER A 324 -6.98 -3.80 24.79
CA SER A 324 -6.84 -2.36 24.99
C SER A 324 -6.82 -1.98 26.48
N SER A 325 -6.09 -0.92 26.79
CA SER A 325 -6.30 -0.12 27.99
C SER A 325 -7.22 1.06 27.70
N TYR A 326 -7.75 1.63 28.79
CA TYR A 326 -8.40 2.92 28.84
C TYR A 326 -7.91 3.64 30.12
N GLY A 327 -7.96 4.97 30.16
CA GLY A 327 -7.66 5.75 31.36
C GLY A 327 -8.48 7.04 31.47
N ASN A 328 -8.68 7.50 32.71
CA ASN A 328 -9.27 8.80 33.02
C ASN A 328 -8.32 9.63 33.89
N ARG A 329 -8.22 10.94 33.60
CA ARG A 329 -7.23 11.85 34.18
C ARG A 329 -7.30 11.95 35.70
N ASN A 330 -8.50 11.89 36.29
CA ASN A 330 -8.67 11.94 37.73
C ASN A 330 -8.61 10.53 38.37
N VAL A 331 -8.93 9.47 37.62
CA VAL A 331 -8.96 8.10 38.16
C VAL A 331 -7.56 7.51 38.33
N GLY A 332 -6.67 7.63 37.34
CA GLY A 332 -5.37 6.94 37.43
C GLY A 332 -4.48 7.42 38.57
N SER A 333 -4.47 8.73 38.79
CA SER A 333 -3.83 9.35 39.95
C SER A 333 -4.72 9.38 41.21
N PHE A 334 -5.93 8.81 41.20
CA PHE A 334 -6.89 8.83 42.32
C PHE A 334 -7.06 10.22 42.96
N ASP A 335 -7.04 11.26 42.12
CA ASP A 335 -7.10 12.66 42.53
C ASP A 335 -8.54 13.07 42.90
N THR A 336 -8.74 14.29 43.39
CA THR A 336 -10.06 14.76 43.83
C THR A 336 -11.12 14.59 42.73
N GLY A 337 -12.18 13.82 43.03
CA GLY A 337 -13.25 13.49 42.07
C GLY A 337 -13.01 12.23 41.24
N TRP A 338 -11.99 11.40 41.54
CA TRP A 338 -11.81 10.08 40.91
C TRP A 338 -13.06 9.22 41.00
N ASP A 339 -13.72 9.24 42.16
CA ASP A 339 -14.94 8.48 42.48
C ASP A 339 -16.09 8.76 41.50
N THR A 340 -16.24 10.03 41.13
CA THR A 340 -17.22 10.54 40.18
C THR A 340 -16.81 10.21 38.75
N ASN A 341 -15.53 10.41 38.41
CA ASN A 341 -14.97 10.17 37.09
C ASN A 341 -14.85 8.68 36.72
N MET A 342 -14.98 7.75 37.67
CA MET A 342 -15.20 6.33 37.35
C MET A 342 -16.40 6.11 36.40
N ASN A 343 -17.35 7.04 36.36
CA ASN A 343 -18.57 6.95 35.54
C ASN A 343 -18.58 7.97 34.38
N SER A 344 -17.41 8.36 33.86
CA SER A 344 -17.31 9.09 32.59
C SER A 344 -17.82 8.25 31.42
N ALA A 345 -18.15 8.89 30.30
CA ALA A 345 -18.76 8.21 29.16
C ALA A 345 -17.80 7.19 28.52
N GLY A 346 -16.52 7.54 28.34
CA GLY A 346 -15.52 6.62 27.81
C GLY A 346 -15.37 5.35 28.67
N ALA A 347 -15.32 5.49 29.99
CA ALA A 347 -15.27 4.36 30.92
C ALA A 347 -16.49 3.43 30.84
N LEU A 348 -17.67 3.98 30.61
CA LEU A 348 -18.91 3.21 30.50
C LEU A 348 -19.08 2.53 29.13
N ASP A 349 -18.37 3.01 28.10
CA ASP A 349 -18.38 2.47 26.74
C ASP A 349 -17.40 1.31 26.52
N MET A 350 -16.30 1.22 27.30
CA MET A 350 -15.27 0.17 27.15
C MET A 350 -15.79 -1.27 27.31
N LYS A 351 -16.95 -1.46 27.95
CA LYS A 351 -17.62 -2.77 27.94
C LYS A 351 -18.07 -3.20 26.54
N PHE A 352 -18.42 -2.27 25.64
CA PHE A 352 -18.99 -2.60 24.34
C PHE A 352 -17.96 -3.20 23.37
N ILE A 353 -16.71 -2.72 23.38
CA ILE A 353 -15.63 -3.41 22.64
C ILE A 353 -15.36 -4.80 23.23
N THR A 354 -15.41 -4.93 24.56
CA THR A 354 -15.22 -6.19 25.29
C THR A 354 -16.33 -7.19 24.96
N ASP A 355 -17.60 -6.78 24.98
CA ASP A 355 -18.76 -7.59 24.63
C ASP A 355 -18.73 -7.98 23.15
N LEU A 356 -18.41 -7.05 22.24
CA LEU A 356 -18.24 -7.34 20.81
C LEU A 356 -17.18 -8.44 20.61
N MET A 357 -15.99 -8.26 21.19
CA MET A 357 -14.86 -9.17 21.00
C MET A 357 -15.02 -10.53 21.70
N THR A 358 -15.73 -10.59 22.84
CA THR A 358 -15.83 -11.82 23.66
C THR A 358 -17.18 -12.55 23.58
N THR A 359 -18.24 -11.91 23.06
CA THR A 359 -19.59 -12.52 22.99
C THR A 359 -20.17 -12.65 21.58
N SER A 360 -19.79 -11.76 20.64
CA SER A 360 -20.28 -11.83 19.25
C SER A 360 -19.45 -12.75 18.36
N ALA A 361 -18.14 -12.83 18.62
CA ALA A 361 -17.23 -13.73 17.94
C ALA A 361 -17.09 -15.06 18.69
N SER A 362 -17.16 -16.18 17.98
CA SER A 362 -16.71 -17.48 18.51
C SER A 362 -15.19 -17.48 18.73
N ASN A 363 -14.69 -18.40 19.57
CA ASN A 363 -13.24 -18.55 19.81
C ASN A 363 -12.43 -18.67 18.50
N TYR A 364 -12.99 -19.31 17.47
CA TYR A 364 -12.37 -19.41 16.14
C TYR A 364 -12.35 -18.04 15.43
N GLN A 365 -13.46 -17.31 15.43
CA GLN A 365 -13.54 -15.98 14.81
C GLN A 365 -12.63 -14.95 15.50
N PHE A 366 -12.42 -15.07 16.82
CA PHE A 366 -11.44 -14.25 17.54
C PHE A 366 -9.99 -14.65 17.20
N LEU A 367 -9.64 -15.94 17.34
CA LEU A 367 -8.24 -16.40 17.25
C LEU A 367 -7.68 -16.51 15.81
N THR A 368 -8.54 -16.50 14.79
CA THR A 368 -8.13 -16.43 13.37
C THR A 368 -8.35 -15.05 12.75
N ARG A 369 -8.54 -14.02 13.59
CA ARG A 369 -8.76 -12.64 13.14
C ARG A 369 -7.45 -12.01 12.65
N VAL A 370 -7.49 -11.37 11.49
CA VAL A 370 -6.39 -10.62 10.87
C VAL A 370 -6.87 -9.24 10.42
N PRO A 371 -6.03 -8.20 10.44
CA PRO A 371 -6.33 -6.95 9.73
C PRO A 371 -6.36 -7.20 8.22
N ASP A 372 -7.31 -6.60 7.50
CA ASP A 372 -7.36 -6.67 6.03
C ASP A 372 -8.02 -5.40 5.47
N GLN A 373 -7.26 -4.30 5.39
CA GLN A 373 -7.72 -3.05 4.80
C GLN A 373 -8.12 -3.18 3.32
N SER A 374 -7.73 -4.25 2.62
CA SER A 374 -8.15 -4.50 1.24
C SER A 374 -9.61 -5.00 1.11
N LEU A 375 -10.31 -5.16 2.24
CA LEU A 375 -11.77 -5.16 2.32
C LEU A 375 -12.40 -3.81 1.96
N ILE A 376 -11.71 -2.69 2.11
CA ILE A 376 -12.25 -1.35 1.84
C ILE A 376 -11.91 -0.93 0.41
N VAL A 377 -12.83 -0.21 -0.23
CA VAL A 377 -12.71 0.24 -1.62
C VAL A 377 -12.78 1.76 -1.68
N GLY A 378 -11.69 2.37 -2.15
CA GLY A 378 -11.53 3.82 -2.21
C GLY A 378 -10.70 4.34 -1.03
N ASP A 379 -11.01 5.56 -0.61
CA ASP A 379 -10.35 6.22 0.51
C ASP A 379 -10.73 5.58 1.86
N THR A 380 -9.72 5.28 2.68
CA THR A 380 -9.83 4.71 4.02
C THR A 380 -9.86 5.75 5.14
N GLY A 381 -9.74 7.05 4.85
CA GLY A 381 -9.71 8.12 5.84
C GLY A 381 -8.34 8.31 6.51
N SER A 382 -8.28 9.25 7.44
CA SER A 382 -7.08 9.74 8.10
C SER A 382 -7.32 10.13 9.58
N ILE A 383 -6.24 10.49 10.28
CA ILE A 383 -6.32 11.22 11.55
C ILE A 383 -5.82 12.64 11.28
N SER A 384 -6.49 13.64 11.82
CA SER A 384 -6.13 15.05 11.70
C SER A 384 -6.64 15.83 12.91
N GLY A 385 -6.35 17.12 12.99
CA GLY A 385 -6.82 17.94 14.11
C GLY A 385 -6.04 19.23 14.30
N SER A 386 -6.40 19.98 15.33
CA SER A 386 -5.69 21.21 15.71
C SER A 386 -5.64 21.35 17.24
N GLY A 387 -4.53 20.94 17.83
CA GLY A 387 -4.33 20.95 19.28
C GLY A 387 -3.21 20.01 19.72
N TYR A 388 -3.22 19.67 21.01
CA TYR A 388 -2.18 18.86 21.64
C TYR A 388 -2.16 17.40 21.15
N TYR A 389 -3.34 16.86 20.82
CA TYR A 389 -3.55 15.60 20.11
C TYR A 389 -4.31 15.91 18.81
N GLN A 390 -4.18 15.06 17.79
CA GLN A 390 -5.04 15.09 16.61
C GLN A 390 -6.44 14.62 17.02
N ASP A 391 -7.36 15.58 17.10
CA ASP A 391 -8.66 15.44 17.74
C ASP A 391 -9.77 14.89 16.83
N TYR A 392 -9.49 14.71 15.54
CA TYR A 392 -10.42 14.18 14.53
C TYR A 392 -9.90 12.86 13.90
N SER A 393 -10.80 11.91 13.65
CA SER A 393 -10.51 10.77 12.78
C SER A 393 -11.70 10.38 11.92
N ASP A 394 -11.45 10.10 10.65
CA ASP A 394 -12.38 9.44 9.73
C ASP A 394 -11.88 8.08 9.23
N ILE A 395 -10.85 7.52 9.86
CA ILE A 395 -10.32 6.19 9.49
C ILE A 395 -11.41 5.12 9.56
N ILE A 396 -11.52 4.39 8.45
CA ILE A 396 -12.21 3.11 8.34
C ILE A 396 -11.16 2.01 8.53
N GLN A 397 -11.33 1.18 9.57
CA GLN A 397 -10.40 0.09 9.89
C GLN A 397 -11.13 -1.27 9.80
N ALA A 398 -10.57 -2.21 9.03
CA ALA A 398 -11.19 -3.48 8.68
C ALA A 398 -10.37 -4.70 9.12
N THR A 399 -11.07 -5.70 9.63
CA THR A 399 -10.50 -6.98 10.09
C THR A 399 -11.44 -8.13 9.73
N ARG A 400 -10.90 -9.32 9.47
CA ARG A 400 -11.68 -10.54 9.16
C ARG A 400 -11.00 -11.80 9.66
N THR A 401 -11.72 -12.91 9.65
CA THR A 401 -11.10 -14.23 9.78
C THR A 401 -10.23 -14.56 8.57
N GLU A 402 -9.17 -15.33 8.79
CA GLU A 402 -8.30 -15.89 7.74
C GLU A 402 -9.10 -16.56 6.62
N ASP A 403 -10.14 -17.31 6.98
CA ASP A 403 -11.04 -18.02 6.06
C ASP A 403 -12.09 -17.14 5.36
N GLY A 404 -12.16 -15.85 5.71
CA GLY A 404 -13.04 -14.86 5.09
C GLY A 404 -14.54 -15.00 5.41
N LYS A 405 -14.93 -15.83 6.38
CA LYS A 405 -16.34 -16.03 6.74
C LYS A 405 -16.92 -14.94 7.65
N TYR A 406 -16.10 -14.25 8.43
CA TYR A 406 -16.53 -13.21 9.36
C TYR A 406 -15.64 -11.99 9.22
N ALA A 407 -16.22 -10.79 9.14
CA ALA A 407 -15.50 -9.52 9.08
C ALA A 407 -16.16 -8.44 9.93
N MET A 408 -15.35 -7.54 10.45
CA MET A 408 -15.77 -6.36 11.20
C MET A 408 -15.03 -5.13 10.64
N ILE A 409 -15.76 -4.04 10.45
CA ILE A 409 -15.23 -2.79 9.91
C ILE A 409 -15.69 -1.65 10.82
N TYR A 410 -14.76 -0.96 11.48
CA TYR A 410 -15.03 0.22 12.28
C TYR A 410 -14.92 1.48 11.43
N CYS A 411 -15.80 2.45 11.66
CA CYS A 411 -15.77 3.80 11.10
C CYS A 411 -15.94 4.81 12.25
N ALA A 412 -15.09 5.84 12.31
CA ALA A 412 -15.06 6.79 13.42
C ALA A 412 -16.07 7.95 13.30
N ASN A 413 -16.39 8.44 12.11
CA ASN A 413 -17.20 9.66 11.90
C ASN A 413 -18.56 9.41 11.21
N GLY A 414 -18.89 8.16 10.92
CA GLY A 414 -20.17 7.80 10.29
C GLY A 414 -20.22 8.03 8.78
N ARG A 415 -19.10 7.95 8.06
CA ARG A 415 -19.05 7.94 6.59
C ARG A 415 -19.41 6.57 5.98
N ASP A 416 -19.97 6.59 4.76
CA ASP A 416 -20.31 5.39 3.99
C ASP A 416 -19.12 4.42 3.83
N ILE A 417 -19.38 3.12 4.01
CA ILE A 417 -18.37 2.05 3.92
C ILE A 417 -18.58 1.26 2.63
N THR A 418 -17.64 1.31 1.68
CA THR A 418 -17.69 0.46 0.47
C THR A 418 -16.79 -0.76 0.62
N VAL A 419 -17.41 -1.95 0.61
CA VAL A 419 -16.77 -3.23 0.90
C VAL A 419 -16.51 -4.05 -0.36
N ASN A 420 -15.29 -4.58 -0.47
CA ASN A 420 -14.85 -5.55 -1.46
C ASN A 420 -15.34 -6.95 -1.09
N MET A 421 -16.58 -7.28 -1.49
CA MET A 421 -17.23 -8.56 -1.20
C MET A 421 -16.46 -9.79 -1.72
N SER A 422 -15.49 -9.59 -2.64
CA SER A 422 -14.63 -10.67 -3.15
C SER A 422 -13.49 -11.10 -2.22
N LYS A 423 -13.26 -10.35 -1.13
CA LYS A 423 -12.33 -10.71 -0.04
C LYS A 423 -12.95 -11.64 1.02
N LEU A 424 -14.28 -11.78 0.99
CA LEU A 424 -15.03 -12.68 1.85
C LEU A 424 -15.20 -14.04 1.17
N ALA A 425 -15.48 -15.07 1.97
CA ALA A 425 -15.69 -16.43 1.47
C ALA A 425 -16.89 -16.52 0.52
N ASN A 426 -16.82 -17.42 -0.48
CA ASN A 426 -17.92 -17.66 -1.40
C ASN A 426 -19.20 -18.09 -0.65
N GLY A 427 -20.28 -17.33 -0.79
CA GLY A 427 -21.58 -17.69 -0.19
C GLY A 427 -22.54 -16.52 0.00
N THR A 428 -23.11 -16.42 1.20
CA THR A 428 -24.20 -15.50 1.53
C THR A 428 -23.99 -14.88 2.91
N VAL A 429 -23.88 -13.56 2.95
CA VAL A 429 -23.53 -12.76 4.13
C VAL A 429 -24.76 -12.06 4.71
N SER A 430 -24.84 -12.04 6.04
CA SER A 430 -25.69 -11.13 6.81
C SER A 430 -24.86 -9.93 7.27
N ALA A 431 -25.44 -8.73 7.24
CA ALA A 431 -24.75 -7.48 7.54
C ALA A 431 -25.50 -6.71 8.63
N ASN A 432 -24.82 -6.38 9.72
CA ASN A 432 -25.39 -5.73 10.89
C ASN A 432 -24.52 -4.56 11.34
N TRP A 433 -25.14 -3.46 11.73
CA TRP A 433 -24.50 -2.34 12.40
C TRP A 433 -24.52 -2.55 13.92
N TYR A 434 -23.37 -2.42 14.57
CA TYR A 434 -23.20 -2.43 16.02
C TYR A 434 -22.85 -1.01 16.51
N ASN A 435 -23.55 -0.56 17.54
CA ASN A 435 -23.42 0.78 18.11
C ASN A 435 -22.38 0.80 19.26
N PRO A 436 -21.17 1.35 19.06
CA PRO A 436 -20.11 1.34 20.06
C PRO A 436 -20.38 2.19 21.31
N ARG A 437 -21.45 3.01 21.31
CA ARG A 437 -21.93 3.84 22.44
C ARG A 437 -23.04 3.19 23.28
N THR A 438 -23.64 2.09 22.81
CA THR A 438 -24.83 1.50 23.47
C THR A 438 -24.87 -0.03 23.46
N GLY A 439 -24.07 -0.68 22.63
CA GLY A 439 -24.12 -2.13 22.42
C GLY A 439 -25.29 -2.62 21.58
N ASP A 440 -26.10 -1.70 21.02
CA ASP A 440 -27.26 -2.06 20.19
C ASP A 440 -26.83 -2.60 18.83
N TRP A 441 -27.55 -3.61 18.36
CA TRP A 441 -27.42 -4.19 17.02
C TRP A 441 -28.61 -3.78 16.16
N THR A 442 -28.35 -3.35 14.92
CA THR A 442 -29.39 -3.13 13.90
C THR A 442 -29.02 -3.82 12.59
N VAL A 443 -30.01 -4.40 11.91
CA VAL A 443 -29.76 -5.10 10.63
C VAL A 443 -29.54 -4.07 9.52
N ALA A 444 -28.39 -4.12 8.85
CA ALA A 444 -28.12 -3.32 7.66
C ALA A 444 -28.77 -3.98 6.42
N THR A 445 -28.50 -5.26 6.21
CA THR A 445 -29.15 -6.07 5.16
C THR A 445 -28.89 -7.57 5.37
N ASN A 446 -29.73 -8.42 4.80
CA ASN A 446 -29.59 -9.88 4.86
C ASN A 446 -29.52 -10.49 3.46
N ASN A 447 -28.65 -11.48 3.30
CA ASN A 447 -28.43 -12.27 2.08
C ASN A 447 -27.69 -11.52 0.96
N LEU A 448 -26.59 -10.84 1.28
CA LEU A 448 -25.66 -10.35 0.27
C LEU A 448 -24.82 -11.50 -0.30
N PRO A 449 -24.58 -11.57 -1.62
CA PRO A 449 -23.62 -12.51 -2.19
C PRO A 449 -22.18 -12.08 -1.84
N SER A 450 -21.33 -13.06 -1.54
CA SER A 450 -19.89 -12.87 -1.28
C SER A 450 -19.04 -13.84 -2.10
N GLY A 451 -17.79 -13.49 -2.36
CA GLY A 451 -16.81 -14.37 -3.01
C GLY A 451 -16.21 -13.85 -4.32
N LEU A 452 -15.33 -14.65 -4.93
CA LEU A 452 -14.62 -14.26 -6.14
C LEU A 452 -15.58 -13.92 -7.29
N GLY A 453 -15.54 -12.66 -7.73
CA GLY A 453 -16.40 -12.13 -8.80
C GLY A 453 -17.68 -11.43 -8.34
N THR A 454 -17.99 -11.37 -7.04
CA THR A 454 -19.09 -10.53 -6.54
C THR A 454 -18.71 -9.04 -6.58
N ALA A 455 -19.66 -8.19 -6.95
CA ALA A 455 -19.49 -6.74 -6.96
C ALA A 455 -19.30 -6.18 -5.54
N ASN A 456 -18.66 -5.01 -5.46
CA ASN A 456 -18.51 -4.26 -4.20
C ASN A 456 -19.88 -3.75 -3.73
N VAL A 457 -20.06 -3.62 -2.41
CA VAL A 457 -21.30 -3.13 -1.79
C VAL A 457 -21.00 -1.95 -0.90
N THR A 458 -21.68 -0.82 -1.13
CA THR A 458 -21.66 0.34 -0.23
C THR A 458 -22.73 0.19 0.83
N PHE A 459 -22.36 0.41 2.09
CA PHE A 459 -23.23 0.40 3.26
C PHE A 459 -23.30 1.79 3.85
N ASN A 460 -24.49 2.37 3.90
CA ASN A 460 -24.74 3.63 4.58
C ASN A 460 -24.78 3.40 6.09
N THR A 461 -23.88 4.10 6.78
CA THR A 461 -23.80 4.23 8.24
C THR A 461 -25.10 4.84 8.79
N PRO A 462 -25.58 4.43 9.98
CA PRO A 462 -26.78 5.03 10.56
C PRO A 462 -26.55 6.48 11.02
N GLY A 463 -27.44 7.38 10.61
CA GLY A 463 -27.33 8.82 10.87
C GLY A 463 -26.66 9.59 9.75
N GLU A 464 -26.40 10.87 9.97
CA GLU A 464 -25.59 11.70 9.07
C GLU A 464 -24.10 11.57 9.44
N THR A 465 -23.19 11.68 8.48
CA THR A 465 -21.76 11.84 8.76
C THR A 465 -21.54 13.05 9.68
N SER A 466 -20.75 12.90 10.74
CA SER A 466 -20.51 13.97 11.70
C SER A 466 -19.07 13.95 12.18
N ASP A 467 -18.46 15.13 12.26
CA ASP A 467 -17.05 15.30 12.62
C ASP A 467 -16.67 14.74 14.00
N TYR A 468 -17.67 14.51 14.85
CA TYR A 468 -17.52 13.95 16.20
C TYR A 468 -18.66 12.98 16.50
N GLY A 469 -18.35 11.83 17.09
CA GLY A 469 -19.33 11.03 17.85
C GLY A 469 -20.27 10.10 17.08
N ASN A 470 -20.28 10.08 15.73
CA ASN A 470 -21.10 9.13 14.94
C ASN A 470 -20.35 7.86 14.50
N ASP A 471 -19.55 7.27 15.40
CA ASP A 471 -18.83 6.02 15.16
C ASP A 471 -19.71 4.75 15.08
N TRP A 472 -19.34 3.76 14.26
CA TRP A 472 -20.09 2.51 14.06
C TRP A 472 -19.17 1.33 13.72
N VAL A 473 -19.60 0.11 14.02
CA VAL A 473 -19.02 -1.12 13.43
C VAL A 473 -20.02 -1.77 12.48
N LEU A 474 -19.60 -2.04 11.24
CA LEU A 474 -20.26 -2.97 10.33
C LEU A 474 -19.73 -4.39 10.58
N VAL A 475 -20.61 -5.33 10.88
CA VAL A 475 -20.28 -6.75 11.06
C VAL A 475 -20.91 -7.56 9.92
N LEU A 476 -20.09 -8.38 9.28
CA LEU A 476 -20.44 -9.21 8.13
C LEU A 476 -20.18 -10.69 8.48
N ASP A 477 -21.24 -11.49 8.57
CA ASP A 477 -21.15 -12.91 8.95
C ASP A 477 -21.77 -13.82 7.88
N LEU A 478 -21.03 -14.87 7.47
CA LEU A 478 -21.43 -15.82 6.44
C LEU A 478 -22.44 -16.82 6.99
N VAL A 479 -23.68 -16.74 6.51
CA VAL A 479 -24.78 -17.58 6.95
C VAL A 479 -24.52 -19.04 6.54
N ALA A 480 -24.39 -19.93 7.54
CA ALA A 480 -24.18 -21.35 7.31
C ALA A 480 -25.39 -22.00 6.60
N GLY A 481 -25.21 -22.39 5.33
CA GLY A 481 -26.25 -23.01 4.51
C GLY A 481 -26.59 -24.46 4.94
N PRO A 482 -27.83 -24.93 4.65
CA PRO A 482 -28.24 -26.30 4.92
C PRO A 482 -27.57 -27.33 3.98
N ALA A 483 -27.74 -28.62 4.31
CA ALA A 483 -27.08 -29.75 3.66
C ALA A 483 -27.51 -30.01 2.19
N PRO A 484 -26.74 -30.80 1.40
CA PRO A 484 -26.96 -30.99 -0.04
C PRO A 484 -28.31 -31.62 -0.44
N ILE A 485 -28.76 -31.29 -1.66
CA ILE A 485 -30.13 -31.54 -2.15
C ILE A 485 -30.14 -32.15 -3.57
N ASP A 486 -30.31 -33.47 -3.70
CA ASP A 486 -30.19 -34.16 -4.99
C ASP A 486 -31.41 -33.99 -5.94
N PRO A 487 -31.20 -33.66 -7.24
CA PRO A 487 -32.27 -33.42 -8.23
C PRO A 487 -32.86 -34.70 -8.86
N LEU A 488 -34.13 -34.65 -9.28
CA LEU A 488 -34.84 -35.71 -10.00
C LEU A 488 -35.76 -35.14 -11.10
N VAL A 489 -35.79 -35.77 -12.27
CA VAL A 489 -36.55 -35.37 -13.48
C VAL A 489 -37.23 -36.59 -14.10
N ASN A 490 -38.49 -36.47 -14.55
CA ASN A 490 -39.27 -37.58 -15.13
C ASN A 490 -40.32 -37.07 -16.15
N ILE A 491 -40.40 -37.68 -17.34
CA ILE A 491 -41.43 -37.44 -18.38
C ILE A 491 -42.64 -38.37 -18.13
N THR A 492 -43.86 -37.92 -18.46
CA THR A 492 -45.09 -38.71 -18.26
C THR A 492 -45.79 -39.14 -19.55
N ASN A 493 -45.32 -38.70 -20.73
CA ASN A 493 -45.84 -39.14 -22.03
C ASN A 493 -45.39 -40.56 -22.39
N GLN A 494 -46.17 -41.21 -23.26
CA GLN A 494 -45.78 -42.42 -24.00
C GLN A 494 -45.53 -42.07 -25.48
N ASP A 495 -44.90 -42.99 -26.20
CA ASP A 495 -44.58 -42.82 -27.62
C ASP A 495 -45.85 -42.72 -28.51
N ALA A 496 -45.83 -41.89 -29.56
CA ALA A 496 -47.01 -41.57 -30.37
C ALA A 496 -46.72 -41.34 -31.87
N PHE A 497 -47.78 -41.28 -32.68
CA PHE A 497 -47.74 -40.96 -34.12
C PHE A 497 -48.67 -39.79 -34.49
N VAL A 498 -48.25 -38.94 -35.44
CA VAL A 498 -49.00 -37.73 -35.87
C VAL A 498 -48.92 -37.49 -37.40
N THR A 499 -49.88 -36.73 -37.96
CA THR A 499 -49.92 -36.38 -39.40
C THR A 499 -48.85 -35.37 -39.79
N TYR A 500 -48.65 -35.12 -41.09
CA TYR A 500 -47.56 -34.25 -41.56
C TYR A 500 -47.63 -32.81 -41.05
N ASP A 501 -48.82 -32.24 -40.83
CA ASP A 501 -48.96 -30.86 -40.35
C ASP A 501 -48.73 -30.71 -38.85
N ILE A 502 -48.68 -31.82 -38.11
CA ILE A 502 -48.22 -31.81 -36.74
C ILE A 502 -46.69 -31.79 -36.77
N THR A 503 -46.16 -30.62 -37.13
CA THR A 503 -44.74 -30.25 -37.10
C THR A 503 -44.18 -30.19 -35.69
N GLU A 504 -45.03 -30.23 -34.66
CA GLU A 504 -44.65 -30.01 -33.26
C GLU A 504 -45.48 -30.89 -32.31
N TYR A 505 -44.93 -31.22 -31.13
CA TYR A 505 -45.63 -32.00 -30.11
C TYR A 505 -45.46 -31.40 -28.70
N THR A 506 -46.41 -31.70 -27.81
CA THR A 506 -46.36 -31.27 -26.40
C THR A 506 -46.15 -32.48 -25.49
N ILE A 507 -45.12 -32.43 -24.65
CA ILE A 507 -44.90 -33.42 -23.59
C ILE A 507 -45.02 -32.79 -22.20
N GLY A 508 -45.28 -33.60 -21.19
CA GLY A 508 -45.31 -33.22 -19.78
C GLY A 508 -44.45 -34.11 -18.90
N GLY A 509 -44.23 -33.65 -17.67
CA GLY A 509 -43.39 -34.33 -16.70
C GLY A 509 -43.43 -33.70 -15.32
N THR A 510 -42.53 -34.15 -14.46
CA THR A 510 -42.39 -33.74 -13.06
C THR A 510 -40.92 -33.64 -12.65
N ASN A 511 -40.65 -32.85 -11.61
CA ASN A 511 -39.36 -32.85 -10.90
C ASN A 511 -39.57 -32.73 -9.38
N ASN A 512 -38.55 -33.08 -8.59
CA ASN A 512 -38.55 -32.78 -7.15
C ASN A 512 -38.16 -31.32 -6.88
N GLU A 513 -38.37 -30.84 -5.65
CA GLU A 513 -38.07 -29.47 -5.23
C GLU A 513 -36.57 -29.09 -5.30
N ASN A 514 -35.69 -30.10 -5.41
CA ASN A 514 -34.25 -29.92 -5.50
C ASN A 514 -33.77 -29.57 -6.93
N VAL A 515 -34.57 -29.82 -7.98
CA VAL A 515 -34.32 -29.22 -9.30
C VAL A 515 -34.78 -27.78 -9.23
N VAL A 516 -33.86 -26.84 -9.45
CA VAL A 516 -34.11 -25.40 -9.30
C VAL A 516 -33.55 -24.61 -10.48
N GLY A 517 -34.01 -23.38 -10.65
CA GLY A 517 -33.66 -22.57 -11.81
C GLY A 517 -34.23 -23.19 -13.09
N THR A 518 -33.36 -23.54 -14.04
CA THR A 518 -33.75 -23.79 -15.43
C THR A 518 -33.40 -25.21 -15.88
N MET A 519 -34.43 -25.97 -16.27
CA MET A 519 -34.32 -27.25 -16.94
C MET A 519 -34.12 -27.07 -18.46
N ILE A 520 -33.45 -28.02 -19.10
CA ILE A 520 -33.09 -27.99 -20.53
C ILE A 520 -33.63 -29.25 -21.20
N TRP A 521 -34.18 -29.14 -22.41
CA TRP A 521 -34.62 -30.27 -23.22
C TRP A 521 -34.01 -30.25 -24.63
N SER A 522 -33.99 -31.40 -25.30
CA SER A 522 -33.58 -31.54 -26.70
C SER A 522 -34.35 -32.62 -27.45
N ASN A 523 -34.39 -32.54 -28.79
CA ASN A 523 -34.90 -33.59 -29.69
C ASN A 523 -33.75 -34.06 -30.60
N GLN A 524 -33.46 -35.36 -30.57
CA GLN A 524 -32.37 -35.99 -31.30
C GLN A 524 -32.50 -35.91 -32.84
N LEU A 525 -33.71 -35.91 -33.40
CA LEU A 525 -33.92 -35.95 -34.87
C LEU A 525 -33.98 -34.56 -35.51
N THR A 526 -34.43 -33.54 -34.79
CA THR A 526 -34.40 -32.13 -35.25
C THR A 526 -33.17 -31.36 -34.77
N VAL A 527 -32.37 -31.96 -33.87
CA VAL A 527 -31.33 -31.30 -33.03
C VAL A 527 -31.83 -30.05 -32.29
N ALA A 528 -33.15 -29.85 -32.22
CA ALA A 528 -33.77 -28.75 -31.50
C ALA A 528 -33.62 -28.94 -29.99
N GLY A 529 -33.77 -27.85 -29.25
CA GLY A 529 -33.82 -27.86 -27.80
C GLY A 529 -34.25 -26.52 -27.27
N GLY A 530 -34.49 -26.47 -25.97
CA GLY A 530 -34.95 -25.27 -25.28
C GLY A 530 -34.82 -25.42 -23.78
N SER A 531 -35.29 -24.43 -23.03
CA SER A 531 -35.17 -24.43 -21.57
C SER A 531 -36.38 -23.76 -20.91
N PHE A 532 -36.68 -24.18 -19.69
CA PHE A 532 -37.87 -23.78 -18.93
C PHE A 532 -37.61 -23.88 -17.42
N SER A 533 -38.34 -23.11 -16.61
CA SER A 533 -38.16 -23.14 -15.16
C SER A 533 -38.58 -24.47 -14.55
N ALA A 534 -37.80 -24.98 -13.60
CA ALA A 534 -38.13 -26.19 -12.84
C ALA A 534 -39.46 -26.00 -12.05
N ALA A 535 -40.30 -27.04 -12.02
CA ALA A 535 -41.61 -27.00 -11.37
C ALA A 535 -42.11 -28.40 -11.00
N PRO A 536 -42.84 -28.60 -9.89
CA PRO A 536 -43.31 -29.94 -9.47
C PRO A 536 -44.05 -30.74 -10.57
N SER A 537 -44.73 -30.02 -11.47
CA SER A 537 -45.20 -30.52 -12.77
C SER A 537 -44.93 -29.49 -13.86
N TRP A 538 -44.49 -29.92 -15.04
CA TRP A 538 -44.16 -29.06 -16.17
C TRP A 538 -44.68 -29.64 -17.50
N THR A 539 -44.78 -28.76 -18.50
CA THR A 539 -45.11 -29.12 -19.89
C THR A 539 -44.23 -28.36 -20.85
N ILE A 540 -43.63 -29.09 -21.79
CA ILE A 540 -42.84 -28.55 -22.89
C ILE A 540 -43.72 -28.66 -24.14
N ALA A 541 -44.28 -27.54 -24.57
CA ALA A 541 -45.05 -27.44 -25.79
C ALA A 541 -44.15 -27.25 -27.02
N ASN A 542 -44.74 -27.35 -28.21
CA ASN A 542 -44.16 -26.87 -29.47
C ASN A 542 -42.82 -27.54 -29.85
N ILE A 543 -42.62 -28.82 -29.48
CA ILE A 543 -41.38 -29.55 -29.78
C ILE A 543 -41.36 -29.95 -31.25
N GLY A 544 -40.59 -29.21 -32.06
CA GLY A 544 -40.40 -29.46 -33.48
C GLY A 544 -40.04 -30.91 -33.81
N LEU A 545 -40.78 -31.50 -34.76
CA LEU A 545 -40.71 -32.87 -35.24
C LEU A 545 -40.30 -32.92 -36.73
N ASN A 546 -39.25 -33.68 -37.03
CA ASN A 546 -38.95 -34.11 -38.39
C ASN A 546 -39.79 -35.34 -38.78
N VAL A 547 -39.99 -35.55 -40.08
CA VAL A 547 -40.66 -36.75 -40.62
C VAL A 547 -39.84 -37.99 -40.22
N GLY A 548 -40.49 -38.99 -39.62
CA GLY A 548 -39.80 -40.07 -38.90
C GLY A 548 -39.91 -39.92 -37.37
N ALA A 549 -39.06 -40.64 -36.63
CA ALA A 549 -39.14 -40.79 -35.17
C ALA A 549 -38.19 -39.85 -34.42
N ASN A 550 -38.75 -39.05 -33.51
CA ASN A 550 -38.10 -37.96 -32.78
C ASN A 550 -37.94 -38.34 -31.30
N VAL A 551 -36.72 -38.61 -30.84
CA VAL A 551 -36.44 -38.90 -29.43
C VAL A 551 -36.19 -37.59 -28.69
N ILE A 552 -37.04 -37.28 -27.72
CA ILE A 552 -37.06 -36.05 -26.93
C ILE A 552 -36.52 -36.35 -25.53
N LYS A 553 -35.56 -35.56 -25.05
CA LYS A 553 -34.88 -35.72 -23.77
C LYS A 553 -35.00 -34.45 -22.92
N VAL A 554 -35.13 -34.59 -21.60
CA VAL A 554 -35.21 -33.48 -20.63
C VAL A 554 -34.14 -33.66 -19.54
N VAL A 555 -33.57 -32.56 -19.06
CA VAL A 555 -32.47 -32.47 -18.09
C VAL A 555 -32.78 -31.37 -17.07
N GLY A 556 -32.43 -31.56 -15.80
CA GLY A 556 -32.56 -30.57 -14.73
C GLY A 556 -31.36 -30.57 -13.78
N GLU A 557 -31.13 -29.44 -13.12
CA GLU A 557 -29.94 -29.15 -12.30
C GLU A 557 -30.37 -28.65 -10.90
N ASN A 558 -29.58 -28.91 -9.86
CA ASN A 558 -29.78 -28.30 -8.53
C ASN A 558 -28.91 -27.04 -8.36
N SER A 559 -29.08 -26.29 -7.26
CA SER A 559 -28.27 -25.10 -6.95
C SER A 559 -26.78 -25.38 -6.70
N LEU A 560 -26.37 -26.65 -6.71
CA LEU A 560 -25.00 -27.13 -6.50
C LEU A 560 -24.38 -27.76 -7.77
N GLY A 561 -25.07 -27.71 -8.92
CA GLY A 561 -24.56 -28.17 -10.23
C GLY A 561 -24.74 -29.67 -10.56
N ALA A 562 -25.41 -30.46 -9.70
CA ALA A 562 -25.72 -31.87 -9.98
C ALA A 562 -26.90 -32.01 -10.97
N LYS A 563 -26.94 -33.07 -11.79
CA LYS A 563 -27.85 -33.20 -12.96
C LYS A 563 -28.64 -34.51 -13.04
N ALA A 564 -29.93 -34.40 -13.37
CA ALA A 564 -30.86 -35.53 -13.60
C ALA A 564 -31.57 -35.41 -14.96
N ASN A 565 -32.03 -36.51 -15.57
CA ASN A 565 -32.55 -36.52 -16.96
C ASN A 565 -33.40 -37.75 -17.37
N ASP A 566 -34.29 -37.60 -18.37
CA ASP A 566 -35.22 -38.64 -18.90
C ASP A 566 -35.66 -38.40 -20.38
N SER A 567 -36.32 -39.34 -21.09
CA SER A 567 -36.66 -39.24 -22.55
C SER A 567 -37.89 -40.04 -23.10
N VAL A 568 -38.52 -39.58 -24.21
CA VAL A 568 -39.71 -40.17 -24.91
C VAL A 568 -39.65 -40.01 -26.45
N THR A 569 -40.42 -40.76 -27.28
CA THR A 569 -40.31 -40.77 -28.76
C THR A 569 -41.60 -40.47 -29.54
N ILE A 570 -41.59 -39.50 -30.47
CA ILE A 570 -42.78 -39.10 -31.28
C ILE A 570 -42.52 -39.22 -32.80
N THR A 571 -43.46 -39.81 -33.56
CA THR A 571 -43.29 -40.11 -35.01
C THR A 571 -44.22 -39.30 -35.92
N ARG A 572 -43.69 -38.63 -36.96
CA ARG A 572 -44.45 -37.74 -37.87
C ARG A 572 -44.58 -38.31 -39.30
N GLY A 573 -45.77 -38.15 -39.90
CA GLY A 573 -46.16 -38.59 -41.26
C GLY A 573 -45.61 -37.77 -42.44
N VAL A 574 -46.12 -37.99 -43.66
CA VAL A 574 -45.55 -37.54 -44.95
C VAL A 574 -46.42 -36.50 -45.70
N PRO A 575 -45.84 -35.66 -46.61
CA PRO A 575 -46.54 -34.57 -47.29
C PRO A 575 -47.86 -34.96 -47.96
N GLY A 576 -48.82 -34.03 -48.00
CA GLY A 576 -50.17 -34.27 -48.52
C GLY A 576 -51.15 -34.83 -47.48
N THR A 577 -50.70 -35.15 -46.25
CA THR A 577 -51.57 -35.67 -45.18
C THR A 577 -52.11 -34.58 -44.22
N GLY A 578 -52.08 -33.31 -44.65
CA GLY A 578 -52.43 -32.15 -43.84
C GLY A 578 -53.40 -31.15 -44.48
N ASN A 579 -53.64 -30.05 -43.78
CA ASN A 579 -54.47 -28.94 -44.21
C ASN A 579 -53.80 -28.16 -45.36
N PRO A 580 -54.56 -27.62 -46.33
CA PRO A 580 -54.02 -26.70 -47.31
C PRO A 580 -53.69 -25.35 -46.64
N VAL A 581 -52.54 -24.78 -47.00
CA VAL A 581 -52.21 -23.38 -46.73
C VAL A 581 -51.70 -22.75 -48.02
N LEU A 582 -52.33 -21.65 -48.44
CA LEU A 582 -51.86 -20.75 -49.49
C LEU A 582 -51.63 -19.37 -48.87
N ASP A 583 -50.52 -18.72 -49.23
CA ASP A 583 -50.01 -17.51 -48.58
C ASP A 583 -49.36 -16.58 -49.63
N ILE A 584 -49.71 -15.29 -49.67
CA ILE A 584 -49.18 -14.36 -50.67
C ILE A 584 -47.88 -13.74 -50.15
N THR A 585 -46.75 -14.32 -50.57
CA THR A 585 -45.40 -13.91 -50.14
C THR A 585 -44.96 -12.52 -50.59
N THR A 586 -45.70 -11.87 -51.51
CA THR A 586 -45.59 -10.42 -51.65
C THR A 586 -46.25 -9.75 -50.45
N ALA A 587 -45.43 -9.22 -49.55
CA ALA A 587 -45.90 -8.41 -48.43
C ALA A 587 -46.57 -7.10 -48.88
N ASP A 588 -47.45 -6.57 -48.03
CA ASP A 588 -48.02 -5.23 -48.15
C ASP A 588 -46.90 -4.20 -48.38
N THR A 589 -46.96 -3.49 -49.51
CA THR A 589 -45.83 -2.64 -49.93
C THR A 589 -46.28 -1.34 -50.59
N THR A 590 -45.40 -0.35 -50.49
CA THR A 590 -45.66 1.05 -50.80
C THR A 590 -44.71 1.49 -51.90
N VAL A 591 -45.18 1.47 -53.14
CA VAL A 591 -44.37 1.74 -54.34
C VAL A 591 -44.27 3.24 -54.66
N PRO A 592 -43.15 3.72 -55.23
CA PRO A 592 -43.03 5.11 -55.66
C PRO A 592 -44.11 5.55 -56.66
N TYR A 593 -44.39 6.85 -56.73
CA TYR A 593 -45.42 7.48 -57.59
C TYR A 593 -45.46 6.96 -59.05
N ASN A 594 -44.31 6.58 -59.61
CA ASN A 594 -44.15 6.16 -61.00
C ASN A 594 -44.46 4.68 -61.31
N THR A 595 -44.72 3.82 -60.31
CA THR A 595 -45.01 2.39 -60.53
C THR A 595 -46.48 2.14 -60.90
N ILE A 596 -46.74 1.49 -62.04
CA ILE A 596 -48.10 1.32 -62.62
C ILE A 596 -48.60 -0.13 -62.75
N LYS A 597 -47.70 -1.12 -62.59
CA LYS A 597 -48.01 -2.55 -62.54
C LYS A 597 -47.19 -3.21 -61.44
N TYR A 598 -47.62 -4.38 -61.00
CA TYR A 598 -46.95 -5.21 -60.02
C TYR A 598 -47.13 -6.70 -60.34
N ALA A 599 -46.18 -7.53 -59.93
CA ALA A 599 -46.36 -8.98 -59.86
C ALA A 599 -46.47 -9.35 -58.38
N ILE A 600 -47.31 -10.34 -58.04
CA ILE A 600 -47.39 -10.87 -56.68
C ILE A 600 -46.93 -12.32 -56.65
N GLY A 601 -45.98 -12.63 -55.77
CA GLY A 601 -45.60 -13.99 -55.42
C GLY A 601 -46.59 -14.58 -54.42
N PHE A 602 -46.87 -15.87 -54.54
CA PHE A 602 -47.58 -16.65 -53.53
C PHE A 602 -46.89 -17.99 -53.34
N THR A 603 -46.89 -18.50 -52.12
CA THR A 603 -46.47 -19.87 -51.81
C THR A 603 -47.67 -20.71 -51.44
N ILE A 604 -47.42 -22.01 -51.45
CA ILE A 604 -48.32 -23.01 -50.91
C ILE A 604 -47.53 -23.93 -49.98
N ASN A 605 -48.19 -24.47 -48.95
CA ASN A 605 -47.66 -25.62 -48.26
C ASN A 605 -47.76 -26.88 -49.14
N THR A 606 -47.03 -27.93 -48.78
CA THR A 606 -46.93 -29.19 -49.55
C THR A 606 -48.20 -30.03 -49.53
N ASN A 607 -49.32 -29.52 -48.99
CA ASN A 607 -50.63 -30.17 -49.04
C ASN A 607 -51.52 -29.59 -50.15
N VAL A 608 -51.29 -28.35 -50.59
CA VAL A 608 -52.05 -27.76 -51.71
C VAL A 608 -51.60 -28.39 -53.03
N VAL A 609 -52.55 -28.67 -53.92
CA VAL A 609 -52.34 -29.33 -55.22
C VAL A 609 -53.27 -28.76 -56.29
N GLY A 610 -52.82 -28.71 -57.55
CA GLY A 610 -53.69 -28.38 -58.70
C GLY A 610 -53.58 -26.94 -59.21
N MET A 611 -54.69 -26.20 -59.23
CA MET A 611 -54.78 -24.84 -59.78
C MET A 611 -55.34 -23.88 -58.73
N ALA A 612 -54.82 -22.65 -58.69
CA ALA A 612 -55.30 -21.55 -57.86
C ALA A 612 -56.12 -20.52 -58.65
N GLN A 613 -56.93 -19.72 -57.95
CA GLN A 613 -57.74 -18.62 -58.50
C GLN A 613 -57.34 -17.29 -57.86
N TRP A 614 -57.50 -16.14 -58.54
CA TRP A 614 -57.14 -14.82 -57.99
C TRP A 614 -58.03 -13.66 -58.46
N VAL A 615 -58.06 -12.55 -57.69
CA VAL A 615 -58.83 -11.31 -57.98
C VAL A 615 -58.19 -10.05 -57.40
N ASN A 616 -58.26 -8.89 -58.09
CA ASN A 616 -57.88 -7.56 -57.60
C ASN A 616 -59.13 -6.67 -57.40
N THR A 617 -59.39 -6.21 -56.18
CA THR A 617 -60.62 -5.48 -55.82
C THR A 617 -60.63 -4.01 -56.27
N ALA A 618 -59.48 -3.38 -56.43
CA ALA A 618 -59.37 -1.96 -56.84
C ALA A 618 -59.53 -1.76 -58.36
N SER A 619 -59.52 -2.84 -59.15
CA SER A 619 -59.70 -2.83 -60.61
C SER A 619 -60.78 -3.80 -61.13
N GLY A 620 -61.17 -4.82 -60.35
CA GLY A 620 -62.17 -5.83 -60.71
C GLY A 620 -61.64 -7.00 -61.56
N LEU A 621 -60.33 -7.06 -61.82
CA LEU A 621 -59.68 -8.10 -62.63
C LEU A 621 -59.51 -9.42 -61.86
N ASN A 622 -59.57 -10.56 -62.54
CA ASN A 622 -59.42 -11.90 -61.95
C ASN A 622 -58.85 -12.92 -62.96
N GLY A 623 -58.40 -14.09 -62.46
CA GLY A 623 -57.88 -15.18 -63.29
C GLY A 623 -57.57 -16.47 -62.51
N ASN A 624 -56.97 -17.44 -63.20
CA ASN A 624 -56.49 -18.71 -62.63
C ASN A 624 -54.98 -18.88 -62.91
N VAL A 625 -54.28 -19.64 -62.06
CA VAL A 625 -52.84 -19.91 -62.14
C VAL A 625 -52.52 -21.32 -61.64
N ASP A 626 -51.42 -21.93 -62.09
CA ASP A 626 -50.93 -23.20 -61.53
C ASP A 626 -50.38 -22.97 -60.11
N VAL A 627 -50.72 -23.82 -59.13
CA VAL A 627 -50.26 -23.62 -57.74
C VAL A 627 -48.74 -23.68 -57.61
N TYR A 628 -48.06 -24.38 -58.53
CA TYR A 628 -46.61 -24.52 -58.56
C TYR A 628 -45.90 -23.41 -59.35
N ALA A 629 -46.64 -22.49 -59.99
CA ALA A 629 -46.05 -21.32 -60.62
C ALA A 629 -45.59 -20.27 -59.60
N GLY A 630 -46.26 -20.18 -58.45
CA GLY A 630 -45.89 -19.33 -57.31
C GLY A 630 -45.86 -17.82 -57.56
N ILE A 631 -46.35 -17.35 -58.71
CA ILE A 631 -46.40 -15.93 -59.07
C ILE A 631 -47.58 -15.62 -59.98
N ILE A 632 -48.16 -14.44 -59.81
CA ILE A 632 -49.16 -13.84 -60.70
C ILE A 632 -48.57 -12.52 -61.20
N GLU A 633 -48.20 -12.49 -62.47
CA GLU A 633 -47.51 -11.36 -63.08
C GLU A 633 -48.47 -10.24 -63.55
N ASP A 634 -47.89 -9.06 -63.78
CA ASP A 634 -48.44 -8.04 -64.68
C ASP A 634 -49.78 -7.37 -64.23
N ILE A 635 -50.13 -7.46 -62.94
CA ILE A 635 -51.33 -6.89 -62.32
C ILE A 635 -51.25 -5.34 -62.32
N ALA A 636 -52.30 -4.67 -62.83
CA ALA A 636 -52.36 -3.22 -62.88
C ALA A 636 -52.66 -2.56 -61.52
N LEU A 637 -52.02 -1.42 -61.24
CA LEU A 637 -52.18 -0.64 -60.00
C LEU A 637 -52.80 0.75 -60.24
N ASN A 638 -53.83 1.06 -59.46
CA ASN A 638 -54.34 2.43 -59.27
C ASN A 638 -53.49 3.21 -58.24
N ILE A 639 -53.64 4.54 -58.21
CA ILE A 639 -53.05 5.38 -57.16
C ILE A 639 -53.84 5.17 -55.86
N GLY A 640 -53.13 5.04 -54.73
CA GLY A 640 -53.71 4.59 -53.47
C GLY A 640 -53.67 3.07 -53.33
N THR A 641 -54.64 2.52 -52.61
CA THR A 641 -54.66 1.15 -52.10
C THR A 641 -55.24 0.13 -53.11
N ASN A 642 -54.53 -0.97 -53.36
CA ASN A 642 -54.94 -2.06 -54.25
C ASN A 642 -54.88 -3.41 -53.50
N LEU A 643 -56.01 -4.04 -53.19
CA LEU A 643 -56.08 -5.33 -52.49
C LEU A 643 -56.31 -6.49 -53.49
N ILE A 644 -55.50 -7.55 -53.40
CA ILE A 644 -55.47 -8.69 -54.33
C ILE A 644 -55.55 -10.00 -53.52
N THR A 645 -56.38 -10.96 -53.93
CA THR A 645 -56.71 -12.20 -53.19
C THR A 645 -56.46 -13.45 -54.04
N VAL A 646 -56.03 -14.58 -53.44
CA VAL A 646 -55.69 -15.86 -54.11
C VAL A 646 -56.27 -17.07 -53.32
N ILE A 647 -56.65 -18.18 -53.99
CA ILE A 647 -57.34 -19.37 -53.42
C ILE A 647 -56.76 -20.70 -53.97
N GLY A 648 -56.61 -21.77 -53.16
CA GLY A 648 -56.16 -23.13 -53.57
C GLY A 648 -56.65 -24.29 -52.67
N THR A 649 -56.41 -25.57 -53.03
CA THR A 649 -57.01 -26.77 -52.36
C THR A 649 -56.05 -27.95 -52.07
N ASN A 650 -56.35 -28.82 -51.08
CA ASN A 650 -55.57 -30.05 -50.79
C ASN A 650 -56.11 -31.35 -51.43
N VAL A 651 -55.36 -32.45 -51.27
CA VAL A 651 -55.72 -33.80 -51.76
C VAL A 651 -57.03 -34.38 -51.21
N PHE A 652 -57.58 -33.80 -50.13
CA PHE A 652 -58.88 -34.17 -49.55
C PHE A 652 -60.01 -33.20 -49.93
N GLY A 653 -59.72 -32.17 -50.74
CA GLY A 653 -60.70 -31.21 -51.25
C GLY A 653 -61.03 -30.04 -50.30
N GLN A 654 -60.18 -29.76 -49.31
CA GLN A 654 -60.30 -28.57 -48.44
C GLN A 654 -59.68 -27.34 -49.15
N GLU A 655 -60.17 -26.13 -48.87
CA GLU A 655 -59.72 -24.86 -49.46
C GLU A 655 -58.85 -24.01 -48.50
N SER A 656 -58.04 -23.11 -49.07
CA SER A 656 -57.25 -22.08 -48.38
C SER A 656 -57.13 -20.81 -49.23
N THR A 657 -57.09 -19.63 -48.61
CA THR A 657 -57.23 -18.31 -49.24
C THR A 657 -56.43 -17.24 -48.50
N ASP A 658 -55.79 -16.30 -49.22
CA ASP A 658 -55.05 -15.16 -48.65
C ASP A 658 -55.10 -13.88 -49.53
N SER A 659 -54.65 -12.70 -49.04
CA SER A 659 -54.68 -11.41 -49.75
C SER A 659 -53.62 -10.36 -49.37
N VAL A 660 -53.08 -9.64 -50.37
CA VAL A 660 -52.05 -8.57 -50.27
C VAL A 660 -52.55 -7.17 -50.67
N THR A 661 -52.02 -6.13 -50.05
CA THR A 661 -52.29 -4.70 -50.34
C THR A 661 -51.09 -3.94 -50.92
N ILE A 662 -51.24 -3.31 -52.09
CA ILE A 662 -50.19 -2.46 -52.72
C ILE A 662 -50.62 -0.98 -52.74
N PHE A 663 -49.79 -0.08 -52.19
CA PHE A 663 -50.03 1.38 -52.05
C PHE A 663 -49.01 2.24 -52.83
N ARG A 664 -49.26 3.56 -53.07
CA ARG A 664 -48.48 4.42 -54.01
C ARG A 664 -48.32 5.90 -53.57
N THR A 665 -47.12 6.52 -53.67
CA THR A 665 -46.60 7.63 -52.78
C THR A 665 -46.25 9.06 -53.35
N PRO A 666 -45.62 9.98 -52.54
CA PRO A 666 -45.04 11.31 -52.93
C PRO A 666 -43.50 11.61 -52.76
N SER A 667 -42.95 12.11 -51.61
CA SER A 667 -41.82 13.13 -51.58
C SER A 667 -40.60 12.96 -50.57
N LEU A 668 -39.72 14.00 -50.41
CA LEU A 668 -38.29 14.05 -49.92
C LEU A 668 -37.89 15.47 -49.35
N ALA A 669 -36.74 15.88 -48.74
CA ALA A 669 -35.55 15.34 -47.98
C ALA A 669 -34.64 16.50 -47.38
N THR A 670 -33.59 16.26 -46.54
CA THR A 670 -32.82 17.31 -45.73
C THR A 670 -31.29 17.05 -45.44
N PRO A 671 -30.45 18.00 -44.89
CA PRO A 671 -28.94 17.99 -44.89
C PRO A 671 -28.14 17.96 -43.53
N PHE A 672 -26.78 17.87 -43.56
CA PHE A 672 -25.84 17.71 -42.40
C PHE A 672 -24.29 17.92 -42.70
N ILE A 673 -23.40 18.16 -41.68
CA ILE A 673 -21.90 18.21 -41.71
C ILE A 673 -21.26 17.62 -40.42
N ASP A 674 -20.06 17.00 -40.50
CA ASP A 674 -19.25 16.51 -39.35
C ASP A 674 -17.70 16.57 -39.58
N ILE A 675 -16.87 16.67 -38.52
CA ILE A 675 -15.38 16.62 -38.55
C ILE A 675 -14.84 15.35 -37.87
N THR A 676 -14.40 14.38 -38.65
CA THR A 676 -14.02 13.04 -38.17
C THR A 676 -12.59 12.94 -37.61
N THR A 677 -11.74 13.98 -37.74
CA THR A 677 -10.47 14.07 -36.99
C THR A 677 -10.70 14.15 -35.48
N GLY A 678 -11.82 14.71 -35.04
CA GLY A 678 -12.13 14.91 -33.62
C GLY A 678 -11.18 15.87 -32.89
N ASN A 679 -11.31 15.93 -31.56
CA ASN A 679 -10.35 16.63 -30.70
C ASN A 679 -9.12 15.73 -30.50
N THR A 680 -7.91 16.27 -30.65
CA THR A 680 -6.68 15.48 -30.51
C THR A 680 -5.49 16.32 -30.05
N ASN A 681 -4.48 15.65 -29.47
CA ASN A 681 -3.24 16.29 -29.04
C ASN A 681 -2.08 15.77 -29.91
N VAL A 682 -1.15 16.65 -30.27
CA VAL A 682 -0.01 16.34 -31.14
C VAL A 682 1.30 16.85 -30.55
N ASN A 683 2.38 16.10 -30.83
CA ASN A 683 3.71 16.40 -30.31
C ASN A 683 4.29 17.66 -30.97
N PHE A 684 5.29 18.28 -30.33
CA PHE A 684 5.93 19.51 -30.82
C PHE A 684 6.37 19.47 -32.29
N GLY A 685 6.87 18.32 -32.78
CA GLY A 685 7.27 18.15 -34.18
C GLY A 685 6.13 18.26 -35.21
N THR A 686 4.87 18.07 -34.80
CA THR A 686 3.70 18.13 -35.68
C THR A 686 3.25 19.58 -35.89
N ALA A 687 4.00 20.33 -36.69
CA ALA A 687 3.69 21.73 -37.02
C ALA A 687 2.53 21.91 -38.01
N GLN A 688 2.12 20.84 -38.70
CA GLN A 688 1.01 20.78 -39.65
C GLN A 688 0.25 19.46 -39.51
N LEU A 689 -1.06 19.46 -39.77
CA LEU A 689 -1.91 18.26 -39.73
C LEU A 689 -3.02 18.33 -40.80
N ASP A 690 -3.38 17.19 -41.39
CA ASP A 690 -4.54 17.07 -42.27
C ASP A 690 -5.82 16.87 -41.44
N VAL A 691 -6.84 17.70 -41.66
CA VAL A 691 -8.13 17.63 -40.96
C VAL A 691 -9.20 17.09 -41.90
N ILE A 692 -9.94 16.07 -41.47
CA ILE A 692 -10.89 15.30 -42.30
C ILE A 692 -12.30 15.30 -41.72
N GLY A 693 -13.29 15.06 -42.58
CA GLY A 693 -14.70 15.00 -42.17
C GLY A 693 -15.66 14.56 -43.27
N THR A 694 -16.96 14.68 -42.97
CA THR A 694 -18.05 14.25 -43.86
C THR A 694 -19.17 15.30 -43.99
N ASN A 695 -20.09 15.11 -44.95
CA ASN A 695 -21.34 15.88 -45.07
C ASN A 695 -22.42 15.13 -45.86
N VAL A 696 -23.67 15.60 -45.76
CA VAL A 696 -24.84 15.07 -46.50
C VAL A 696 -25.72 16.22 -47.00
N ASN A 697 -26.10 16.18 -48.28
CA ASN A 697 -26.95 17.17 -48.97
C ASN A 697 -26.46 18.63 -48.90
N ILE A 698 -25.17 18.85 -48.63
CA ILE A 698 -24.46 20.12 -48.82
C ILE A 698 -24.01 20.22 -50.29
N VAL A 699 -23.93 21.43 -50.84
CA VAL A 699 -23.54 21.65 -52.24
C VAL A 699 -22.55 22.81 -52.41
N GLY A 700 -21.78 22.77 -53.51
CA GLY A 700 -20.79 23.80 -53.83
C GLY A 700 -19.52 23.65 -52.99
N THR A 701 -19.31 24.58 -52.06
CA THR A 701 -18.07 24.72 -51.28
C THR A 701 -18.35 24.94 -49.80
N MET A 702 -17.52 24.34 -48.95
CA MET A 702 -17.49 24.57 -47.51
C MET A 702 -16.29 25.46 -47.16
N ASN A 703 -16.44 26.32 -46.16
CA ASN A 703 -15.38 27.21 -45.67
C ASN A 703 -14.84 26.70 -44.32
N TRP A 704 -13.57 26.99 -44.03
CA TRP A 704 -12.92 26.60 -42.77
C TRP A 704 -11.97 27.68 -42.22
N GLU A 705 -11.74 27.65 -40.90
CA GLU A 705 -10.81 28.53 -40.19
C GLU A 705 -10.11 27.82 -39.01
N ASN A 706 -8.88 28.22 -38.69
CA ASN A 706 -8.16 27.94 -37.44
C ASN A 706 -8.11 29.23 -36.60
N GLN A 707 -8.79 29.24 -35.46
CA GLN A 707 -8.93 30.42 -34.60
C GLN A 707 -7.61 30.91 -33.98
N PHE A 708 -6.62 30.03 -33.78
CA PHE A 708 -5.37 30.38 -33.11
C PHE A 708 -4.31 30.94 -34.07
N THR A 709 -4.21 30.38 -35.29
CA THR A 709 -3.23 30.83 -36.29
C THR A 709 -3.80 31.87 -37.27
N GLY A 710 -5.13 32.04 -37.32
CA GLY A 710 -5.81 32.88 -38.32
C GLY A 710 -5.83 32.28 -39.74
N ALA A 711 -5.30 31.06 -39.92
CA ALA A 711 -5.36 30.36 -41.21
C ALA A 711 -6.81 30.01 -41.56
N SER A 712 -7.20 30.18 -42.83
CA SER A 712 -8.56 29.89 -43.31
C SER A 712 -8.54 29.55 -44.80
N GLY A 713 -9.64 28.94 -45.28
CA GLY A 713 -9.77 28.56 -46.69
C GLY A 713 -11.12 27.95 -47.03
N SER A 714 -11.20 27.30 -48.19
CA SER A 714 -12.40 26.60 -48.65
C SER A 714 -12.07 25.28 -49.35
N ILE A 715 -13.04 24.37 -49.32
CA ILE A 715 -12.96 23.00 -49.85
C ILE A 715 -14.27 22.64 -50.58
N SER A 716 -14.23 21.68 -51.50
CA SER A 716 -15.44 21.21 -52.19
C SER A 716 -16.40 20.47 -51.25
N ALA A 717 -17.71 20.64 -51.46
CA ALA A 717 -18.75 19.87 -50.76
C ALA A 717 -18.84 18.43 -51.32
N THR A 718 -17.89 17.59 -50.97
CA THR A 718 -17.89 16.13 -51.23
C THR A 718 -18.23 15.37 -49.96
N ASN A 719 -18.98 14.27 -50.04
CA ASN A 719 -19.48 13.52 -48.87
C ASN A 719 -18.39 13.15 -47.84
N ASN A 720 -17.16 12.92 -48.31
CA ASN A 720 -15.94 12.88 -47.50
C ASN A 720 -15.03 14.02 -47.98
N TRP A 721 -14.33 14.70 -47.07
CA TRP A 721 -13.49 15.86 -47.41
C TRP A 721 -12.22 15.94 -46.54
N VAL A 722 -11.24 16.71 -47.01
CA VAL A 722 -9.91 16.89 -46.39
C VAL A 722 -9.49 18.37 -46.49
N ILE A 723 -8.95 18.90 -45.39
CA ILE A 723 -8.22 20.17 -45.31
C ILE A 723 -6.74 19.82 -45.09
N PRO A 724 -5.87 19.94 -46.11
CA PRO A 724 -4.49 19.48 -46.00
C PRO A 724 -3.58 20.52 -45.32
N ASN A 725 -2.60 20.04 -44.55
CA ASN A 725 -1.51 20.82 -43.94
C ASN A 725 -1.95 22.04 -43.11
N VAL A 726 -2.99 21.89 -42.27
CA VAL A 726 -3.43 22.94 -41.35
C VAL A 726 -2.28 23.27 -40.39
N VAL A 727 -1.79 24.51 -40.43
CA VAL A 727 -0.69 24.99 -39.58
C VAL A 727 -1.15 25.07 -38.12
N LEU A 728 -0.32 24.53 -37.22
CA LEU A 728 -0.57 24.46 -35.79
C LEU A 728 0.52 25.24 -35.02
N ASN A 729 0.12 26.24 -34.23
CA ASN A 729 0.99 26.82 -33.22
C ASN A 729 0.95 25.99 -31.94
N VAL A 730 1.98 26.11 -31.09
CA VAL A 730 1.98 25.52 -29.74
C VAL A 730 0.82 26.10 -28.92
N GLY A 731 0.05 25.24 -28.25
CA GLY A 731 -1.24 25.54 -27.64
C GLY A 731 -2.43 24.93 -28.40
N ALA A 732 -3.65 25.37 -28.07
CA ALA A 732 -4.89 24.82 -28.61
C ALA A 732 -5.36 25.53 -29.88
N ASN A 733 -5.44 24.79 -30.99
CA ASN A 733 -5.86 25.27 -32.30
C ASN A 733 -7.31 24.83 -32.56
N VAL A 734 -8.27 25.76 -32.55
CA VAL A 734 -9.69 25.43 -32.79
C VAL A 734 -10.02 25.58 -34.28
N ILE A 735 -10.49 24.50 -34.89
CA ILE A 735 -10.88 24.42 -36.31
C ILE A 735 -12.40 24.45 -36.42
N THR A 736 -12.96 25.29 -37.30
CA THR A 736 -14.40 25.33 -37.63
C THR A 736 -14.60 25.08 -39.12
N VAL A 737 -15.67 24.37 -39.52
CA VAL A 737 -16.07 24.11 -40.92
C VAL A 737 -17.56 24.40 -41.13
N THR A 738 -17.96 25.00 -42.25
CA THR A 738 -19.37 25.45 -42.53
C THR A 738 -19.77 25.27 -44.00
N GLY A 739 -21.03 24.92 -44.30
CA GLY A 739 -21.57 24.78 -45.66
C GLY A 739 -23.10 24.81 -45.76
N THR A 740 -23.65 24.79 -46.99
CA THR A 740 -25.07 25.06 -47.29
C THR A 740 -25.69 24.04 -48.28
N ASN A 741 -27.00 23.76 -48.19
CA ASN A 741 -27.75 22.92 -49.14
C ASN A 741 -28.30 23.68 -50.38
N VAL A 742 -28.99 22.97 -51.27
CA VAL A 742 -29.62 23.54 -52.49
C VAL A 742 -30.79 24.51 -52.23
N TYR A 743 -31.29 24.59 -51.00
CA TYR A 743 -32.43 25.42 -50.58
C TYR A 743 -32.02 26.65 -49.74
N GLY A 744 -30.76 26.70 -49.27
CA GLY A 744 -30.21 27.79 -48.46
C GLY A 744 -29.96 27.45 -46.98
N ASP A 745 -30.25 26.22 -46.54
CA ASP A 745 -30.07 25.77 -45.15
C ASP A 745 -28.58 25.49 -44.86
N ILE A 746 -28.09 25.95 -43.70
CA ILE A 746 -26.67 25.95 -43.32
C ILE A 746 -26.38 24.90 -42.22
N ALA A 747 -25.23 24.23 -42.32
CA ALA A 747 -24.65 23.37 -41.27
C ALA A 747 -23.19 23.78 -40.96
N ASN A 748 -22.71 23.44 -39.77
CA ASN A 748 -21.32 23.67 -39.33
C ASN A 748 -20.88 22.66 -38.25
N ALA A 749 -19.57 22.50 -38.08
CA ALA A 749 -18.95 21.62 -37.08
C ALA A 749 -17.57 22.16 -36.61
N ARG A 750 -17.02 21.63 -35.51
CA ARG A 750 -15.78 22.11 -34.86
C ARG A 750 -14.92 20.99 -34.26
N ALA A 751 -13.61 21.22 -34.17
CA ALA A 751 -12.63 20.35 -33.53
C ALA A 751 -11.45 21.15 -32.93
N THR A 752 -10.82 20.66 -31.86
CA THR A 752 -9.67 21.30 -31.19
C THR A 752 -8.42 20.42 -31.27
N ILE A 753 -7.32 20.99 -31.77
CA ILE A 753 -6.03 20.30 -31.92
C ILE A 753 -4.97 20.99 -31.03
N THR A 754 -4.49 20.31 -29.99
CA THR A 754 -3.49 20.86 -29.07
C THR A 754 -2.08 20.44 -29.49
N ARG A 755 -1.19 21.39 -29.79
CA ARG A 755 0.23 21.10 -30.05
C ARG A 755 1.07 21.40 -28.81
N TYR A 756 1.79 20.41 -28.30
CA TYR A 756 2.62 20.55 -27.11
C TYR A 756 3.92 21.34 -27.35
N HIS A 757 4.54 21.80 -26.26
CA HIS A 757 5.89 22.39 -26.24
C HIS A 757 6.97 21.34 -26.55
N GLU A 758 8.18 21.80 -26.87
CA GLU A 758 9.35 20.94 -27.07
C GLU A 758 9.66 20.13 -25.80
N SER A 759 9.61 18.81 -25.90
CA SER A 759 9.91 17.92 -24.78
C SER A 759 11.42 17.87 -24.56
N LYS A 760 11.91 18.69 -23.63
CA LYS A 760 13.27 18.54 -23.10
C LYS A 760 13.38 17.16 -22.45
N VAL A 761 14.50 16.46 -22.66
CA VAL A 761 14.77 15.20 -21.96
C VAL A 761 15.26 15.55 -20.55
N THR A 762 14.41 15.31 -19.56
CA THR A 762 14.65 15.55 -18.12
C THR A 762 14.73 14.23 -17.37
N LEU A 763 15.11 14.28 -16.09
CA LEU A 763 15.09 13.12 -15.20
C LEU A 763 13.72 12.97 -14.51
N LYS A 764 13.31 11.73 -14.24
CA LYS A 764 12.15 11.37 -13.41
C LYS A 764 12.41 10.05 -12.67
N VAL A 765 11.58 9.74 -11.67
CA VAL A 765 11.53 8.39 -11.06
C VAL A 765 11.00 7.37 -12.07
N SER A 766 11.52 6.13 -12.01
CA SER A 766 11.08 5.00 -12.80
C SER A 766 9.71 4.48 -12.35
N ASP A 767 8.96 3.85 -13.27
CA ASP A 767 7.57 3.42 -13.02
C ASP A 767 7.44 2.33 -11.92
N ASN A 768 8.55 1.72 -11.51
CA ASN A 768 8.64 0.77 -10.39
C ASN A 768 9.18 1.37 -9.08
N GLY A 769 9.42 2.68 -9.00
CA GLY A 769 9.84 3.37 -7.77
C GLY A 769 11.25 3.01 -7.28
N ARG A 770 12.12 2.47 -8.13
CA ARG A 770 13.46 1.97 -7.76
C ARG A 770 14.65 2.68 -8.42
N PHE A 771 14.42 3.46 -9.48
CA PHE A 771 15.49 4.06 -10.27
C PHE A 771 15.16 5.48 -10.72
N ILE A 772 16.16 6.19 -11.24
CA ILE A 772 15.95 7.39 -12.05
C ILE A 772 16.11 7.01 -13.53
N VAL A 773 15.20 7.53 -14.35
CA VAL A 773 15.22 7.43 -15.81
C VAL A 773 15.11 8.83 -16.41
N LYS A 774 15.57 8.95 -17.65
CA LYS A 774 15.21 10.08 -18.51
C LYS A 774 13.75 9.97 -18.93
N THR A 775 13.12 11.07 -19.32
CA THR A 775 11.74 11.08 -19.84
C THR A 775 11.56 10.31 -21.16
N ASP A 776 12.65 9.92 -21.83
CA ASP A 776 12.66 8.98 -22.97
C ASP A 776 12.71 7.48 -22.57
N GLY A 777 12.80 7.17 -21.27
CA GLY A 777 12.90 5.81 -20.72
C GLY A 777 14.33 5.28 -20.57
N THR A 778 15.36 6.03 -20.96
CA THR A 778 16.77 5.63 -20.76
C THR A 778 17.13 5.67 -19.28
N PRO A 779 17.74 4.62 -18.69
CA PRO A 779 18.23 4.65 -17.32
C PRO A 779 19.23 5.77 -17.06
N PHE A 780 19.24 6.30 -15.85
CA PHE A 780 20.24 7.26 -15.38
C PHE A 780 20.77 6.85 -14.01
N PHE A 781 21.99 6.34 -14.00
CA PHE A 781 22.76 6.05 -12.79
C PHE A 781 23.60 7.28 -12.43
N PRO A 782 23.30 8.03 -11.34
CA PRO A 782 24.11 9.17 -10.97
C PRO A 782 25.44 8.70 -10.35
N GLN A 783 26.53 9.17 -10.95
CA GLN A 783 27.91 9.00 -10.50
C GLN A 783 28.41 10.38 -10.09
N ASN A 784 28.28 10.69 -8.80
CA ASN A 784 28.41 12.03 -8.24
C ASN A 784 29.74 12.26 -7.52
N ASP A 785 30.40 13.39 -7.77
CA ASP A 785 31.56 13.85 -6.98
C ASP A 785 31.17 14.97 -6.02
N TRP A 786 31.63 14.89 -4.77
CA TRP A 786 31.35 15.88 -3.73
C TRP A 786 32.17 17.16 -3.94
N ALA A 787 31.67 18.06 -4.78
CA ALA A 787 32.26 19.34 -5.12
C ALA A 787 31.84 20.48 -4.17
N THR A 788 31.56 20.20 -2.90
CA THR A 788 30.66 21.06 -2.08
C THR A 788 31.03 22.53 -2.05
N LYS A 789 32.32 22.88 -1.92
CA LYS A 789 32.81 24.27 -1.90
C LYS A 789 33.16 24.88 -3.28
N ILE A 790 32.76 24.28 -4.40
CA ILE A 790 33.16 24.71 -5.76
C ILE A 790 32.83 26.18 -6.06
N VAL A 791 31.59 26.60 -5.76
CA VAL A 791 31.09 27.98 -5.94
C VAL A 791 31.91 28.99 -5.14
N TRP A 792 32.51 28.55 -4.03
CA TRP A 792 33.22 29.40 -3.09
C TRP A 792 34.71 29.53 -3.40
N LYS A 793 35.37 28.40 -3.70
CA LYS A 793 36.83 28.27 -3.69
C LYS A 793 37.49 28.37 -5.06
N LEU A 794 36.77 28.07 -6.15
CA LEU A 794 37.35 28.03 -7.50
C LEU A 794 36.97 29.26 -8.33
N THR A 795 37.89 29.72 -9.18
CA THR A 795 37.53 30.64 -10.27
C THR A 795 36.75 29.88 -11.34
N SER A 796 35.99 30.58 -12.20
CA SER A 796 35.27 29.96 -13.33
C SER A 796 36.18 29.11 -14.24
N SER A 797 37.46 29.46 -14.38
CA SER A 797 38.45 28.68 -15.14
C SER A 797 38.90 27.41 -14.42
N ASP A 798 39.12 27.47 -13.11
CA ASP A 798 39.52 26.29 -12.33
C ASP A 798 38.36 25.29 -12.21
N ALA A 799 37.14 25.81 -11.99
CA ALA A 799 35.91 25.03 -11.92
C ALA A 799 35.59 24.35 -13.25
N ALA A 800 35.75 25.04 -14.39
CA ALA A 800 35.60 24.43 -15.72
C ALA A 800 36.64 23.32 -15.97
N SER A 801 37.88 23.50 -15.47
CA SER A 801 38.94 22.50 -15.59
C SER A 801 38.65 21.26 -14.74
N TYR A 802 38.18 21.47 -13.50
CA TYR A 802 37.70 20.42 -12.60
C TYR A 802 36.52 19.64 -13.19
N ILE A 803 35.45 20.33 -13.64
CA ILE A 803 34.26 19.71 -14.26
C ILE A 803 34.65 18.86 -15.46
N SER A 804 35.48 19.40 -16.37
CA SER A 804 35.89 18.67 -17.57
C SER A 804 36.76 17.44 -17.25
N GLN A 805 37.62 17.53 -16.24
CA GLN A 805 38.40 16.37 -15.77
C GLN A 805 37.49 15.32 -15.11
N ARG A 806 36.48 15.71 -14.33
CA ARG A 806 35.54 14.76 -13.72
C ARG A 806 34.66 14.06 -14.77
N ALA A 807 34.16 14.77 -15.77
CA ALA A 807 33.47 14.19 -16.92
C ALA A 807 34.36 13.15 -17.65
N ALA A 808 35.64 13.48 -17.87
CA ALA A 808 36.62 12.56 -18.47
C ALA A 808 36.99 11.36 -17.58
N GLN A 809 36.71 11.43 -16.27
CA GLN A 809 36.86 10.33 -15.30
C GLN A 809 35.56 9.52 -15.10
N GLY A 810 34.53 9.75 -15.92
CA GLY A 810 33.27 8.97 -15.86
C GLY A 810 32.26 9.45 -14.82
N PHE A 811 32.55 10.53 -14.08
CA PHE A 811 31.52 11.19 -13.28
C PHE A 811 30.51 11.87 -14.20
N ASN A 812 29.22 11.75 -13.89
CA ASN A 812 28.14 12.38 -14.64
C ASN A 812 27.34 13.39 -13.79
N MET A 813 27.77 13.61 -12.55
CA MET A 813 27.15 14.57 -11.64
C MET A 813 28.18 15.19 -10.68
N ILE A 814 27.92 16.42 -10.21
CA ILE A 814 28.60 17.02 -9.06
C ILE A 814 27.60 17.53 -8.02
N THR A 815 27.96 17.46 -6.74
CA THR A 815 27.20 18.08 -5.65
C THR A 815 27.84 19.41 -5.26
N MET A 816 27.07 20.50 -5.33
CA MET A 816 27.52 21.84 -4.94
C MET A 816 26.62 22.46 -3.88
N TYR A 817 27.22 23.15 -2.91
CA TYR A 817 26.48 24.07 -2.05
C TYR A 817 26.38 25.40 -2.79
N SER A 818 25.17 25.98 -2.85
CA SER A 818 24.95 27.31 -3.42
C SER A 818 25.76 28.39 -2.69
N VAL A 819 25.89 28.27 -1.36
CA VAL A 819 26.53 29.22 -0.45
C VAL A 819 27.22 28.50 0.72
N ASP A 820 28.25 29.13 1.27
CA ASP A 820 28.95 28.70 2.48
C ASP A 820 29.55 29.93 3.19
N VAL A 821 29.70 29.86 4.51
CA VAL A 821 30.37 30.89 5.35
C VAL A 821 31.58 30.34 6.09
N THR A 822 31.90 29.05 5.95
CA THR A 822 32.89 28.39 6.81
C THR A 822 34.31 28.53 6.29
N ASN A 823 35.13 29.26 7.07
CA ASN A 823 36.58 29.30 6.95
C ASN A 823 37.18 27.90 7.15
N THR A 824 38.43 27.72 6.73
CA THR A 824 39.16 26.45 6.86
C THR A 824 39.40 26.04 8.32
N ASP A 825 39.23 26.96 9.28
CA ASP A 825 39.31 26.71 10.73
C ASP A 825 37.94 26.44 11.40
N GLY A 826 36.85 26.46 10.63
CA GLY A 826 35.48 26.27 11.12
C GLY A 826 34.81 27.54 11.68
N SER A 827 35.48 28.68 11.70
CA SER A 827 34.83 29.97 11.97
C SER A 827 33.92 30.40 10.81
N ALA A 828 32.93 31.26 11.09
CA ALA A 828 32.11 31.89 10.06
C ALA A 828 32.19 33.41 10.15
N THR A 829 32.24 34.08 9.00
CA THR A 829 32.07 35.53 8.89
C THR A 829 31.21 35.89 7.68
N TYR A 830 30.26 36.80 7.86
CA TYR A 830 29.32 37.22 6.79
C TYR A 830 29.90 38.28 5.83
N ASP A 831 31.18 38.64 6.00
CA ASP A 831 31.93 39.52 5.09
C ASP A 831 32.76 38.73 4.06
N MET A 832 32.66 37.39 4.06
CA MET A 832 33.40 36.56 3.10
C MET A 832 32.81 36.66 1.69
N VAL A 833 33.69 36.54 0.71
CA VAL A 833 33.37 36.50 -0.73
C VAL A 833 33.94 35.23 -1.37
N ASN A 834 33.36 34.79 -2.48
CA ASN A 834 33.92 33.71 -3.29
C ASN A 834 35.22 34.13 -4.00
N ALA A 835 35.88 33.18 -4.67
CA ALA A 835 37.10 33.40 -5.44
C ALA A 835 37.01 34.49 -6.53
N ASN A 836 35.80 34.91 -6.92
CA ASN A 836 35.56 35.97 -7.90
C ASN A 836 35.30 37.35 -7.27
N GLY A 837 35.24 37.44 -5.93
CA GLY A 837 35.08 38.69 -5.18
C GLY A 837 33.64 39.06 -4.82
N TYR A 838 32.67 38.14 -4.95
CA TYR A 838 31.25 38.40 -4.64
C TYR A 838 30.79 37.64 -3.39
N ALA A 839 29.96 38.27 -2.56
CA ALA A 839 29.15 37.60 -1.54
C ALA A 839 27.81 37.17 -2.16
N PRO A 840 27.11 36.14 -1.64
CA PRO A 840 25.81 35.70 -2.17
C PRO A 840 24.65 36.65 -1.88
N PHE A 841 24.74 37.38 -0.78
CA PHE A 841 23.66 38.22 -0.24
C PHE A 841 24.22 39.53 0.33
N VAL A 842 23.37 40.53 0.50
CA VAL A 842 23.72 41.76 1.23
C VAL A 842 23.85 41.45 2.73
N ASN A 843 24.92 41.95 3.35
CA ASN A 843 25.09 41.91 4.81
C ASN A 843 24.24 43.03 5.46
N VAL A 844 23.32 42.64 6.34
CA VAL A 844 22.43 43.50 7.13
C VAL A 844 22.57 43.12 8.60
N SER A 845 23.17 44.02 9.41
CA SER A 845 23.40 43.81 10.85
C SER A 845 24.20 42.53 11.18
N ASP A 846 25.38 42.41 10.55
CA ASP A 846 26.34 41.31 10.74
C ASP A 846 25.83 39.91 10.33
N LYS A 847 24.84 39.86 9.44
CA LYS A 847 24.26 38.64 8.83
C LYS A 847 23.84 38.86 7.38
N TRP A 848 23.79 37.79 6.60
CA TRP A 848 23.22 37.83 5.24
C TRP A 848 21.69 37.87 5.25
N ASP A 849 21.11 38.74 4.42
CA ASP A 849 19.67 38.76 4.13
C ASP A 849 19.37 37.93 2.86
N PRO A 850 18.73 36.74 2.98
CA PRO A 850 18.41 35.89 1.83
C PRO A 850 17.42 36.53 0.83
N MET A 851 16.71 37.59 1.22
CA MET A 851 15.82 38.36 0.35
C MET A 851 16.57 39.42 -0.47
N GLN A 852 17.87 39.62 -0.25
CA GLN A 852 18.73 40.56 -0.98
C GLN A 852 19.92 39.84 -1.66
N PRO A 853 19.67 39.00 -2.68
CA PRO A 853 20.72 38.29 -3.42
C PRO A 853 21.57 39.20 -4.31
N VAL A 854 22.86 38.88 -4.43
CA VAL A 854 23.83 39.61 -5.26
C VAL A 854 23.91 38.98 -6.64
N SER A 855 23.41 39.70 -7.65
CA SER A 855 23.27 39.23 -9.03
C SER A 855 24.53 38.56 -9.61
N GLU A 856 25.71 39.14 -9.39
CA GLU A 856 26.98 38.65 -9.91
C GLU A 856 27.39 37.27 -9.33
N TYR A 857 27.11 37.03 -8.04
CA TYR A 857 27.37 35.75 -7.40
C TYR A 857 26.48 34.65 -7.99
N TRP A 858 25.18 34.92 -8.08
CA TRP A 858 24.20 33.94 -8.58
C TRP A 858 24.30 33.73 -10.10
N THR A 859 24.80 34.74 -10.84
CA THR A 859 25.25 34.57 -12.23
C THR A 859 26.43 33.59 -12.32
N HIS A 860 27.39 33.63 -11.38
CA HIS A 860 28.47 32.63 -11.34
C HIS A 860 27.95 31.22 -11.04
N VAL A 861 27.01 31.04 -10.10
CA VAL A 861 26.33 29.75 -9.85
C VAL A 861 25.68 29.22 -11.13
N GLY A 862 24.90 30.04 -11.84
CA GLY A 862 24.28 29.68 -13.12
C GLY A 862 25.31 29.25 -14.18
N ASN A 863 26.42 29.99 -14.31
CA ASN A 863 27.50 29.65 -15.23
C ASN A 863 28.18 28.30 -14.90
N LEU A 864 28.26 27.90 -13.62
CA LEU A 864 28.79 26.59 -13.23
C LEU A 864 27.82 25.45 -13.60
N ILE A 865 26.52 25.66 -13.44
CA ILE A 865 25.46 24.72 -13.86
C ILE A 865 25.49 24.53 -15.39
N ASP A 866 25.61 25.62 -16.15
CA ASP A 866 25.76 25.59 -17.61
C ASP A 866 27.08 24.95 -18.05
N THR A 867 28.16 25.12 -17.28
CA THR A 867 29.46 24.47 -17.53
C THR A 867 29.40 22.96 -17.30
N ALA A 868 28.67 22.51 -16.28
CA ALA A 868 28.37 21.10 -16.07
C ALA A 868 27.55 20.54 -17.24
N ALA A 869 26.47 21.22 -17.65
CA ALA A 869 25.64 20.83 -18.78
C ALA A 869 26.46 20.68 -20.09
N ALA A 870 27.38 21.62 -20.34
CA ALA A 870 28.26 21.59 -21.52
C ALA A 870 29.26 20.43 -21.53
N ASN A 871 29.56 19.82 -20.37
CA ASN A 871 30.37 18.59 -20.25
C ASN A 871 29.48 17.33 -20.11
N GLY A 872 28.17 17.43 -20.28
CA GLY A 872 27.23 16.32 -20.13
C GLY A 872 26.90 15.94 -18.68
N MET A 873 27.27 16.77 -17.71
CA MET A 873 27.10 16.51 -16.29
C MET A 873 25.84 17.20 -15.71
N TYR A 874 25.23 16.51 -14.75
CA TYR A 874 24.20 17.05 -13.88
C TYR A 874 24.81 17.74 -12.65
N VAL A 875 24.01 18.55 -11.98
CA VAL A 875 24.35 19.20 -10.72
C VAL A 875 23.28 18.83 -9.69
N ASN A 876 23.72 18.19 -8.62
CA ASN A 876 22.95 18.13 -7.39
C ASN A 876 23.20 19.44 -6.63
N LEU A 877 22.23 20.35 -6.68
CA LEU A 877 22.30 21.67 -6.08
C LEU A 877 21.67 21.62 -4.70
N MET A 878 22.46 21.86 -3.65
CA MET A 878 21.91 22.19 -2.35
C MET A 878 21.57 23.69 -2.34
N PRO A 879 20.28 24.08 -2.33
CA PRO A 879 19.86 25.46 -2.53
C PRO A 879 20.23 26.32 -1.33
N LEU A 880 20.23 25.77 -0.11
CA LEU A 880 20.76 26.41 1.09
C LEU A 880 21.08 25.34 2.16
N PRO A 881 22.36 25.10 2.53
CA PRO A 881 22.70 24.09 3.52
C PRO A 881 22.04 24.31 4.91
N ALA A 882 21.58 23.24 5.54
CA ALA A 882 20.76 23.22 6.77
C ALA A 882 21.23 24.16 7.90
N ARG A 883 22.54 24.37 8.06
CA ARG A 883 23.15 25.32 9.03
C ARG A 883 22.64 26.77 8.93
N PHE A 884 22.10 27.16 7.77
CA PHE A 884 21.55 28.48 7.50
C PHE A 884 20.05 28.57 7.82
N VAL A 885 19.36 27.44 7.91
CA VAL A 885 17.93 27.32 8.26
C VAL A 885 17.76 27.07 9.77
N GLY A 886 18.61 26.22 10.36
CA GLY A 886 18.45 25.76 11.75
C GLY A 886 19.74 25.49 12.51
N TYR A 887 19.60 24.76 13.63
CA TYR A 887 20.64 24.36 14.58
C TYR A 887 21.35 25.49 15.37
N ASN A 888 21.96 26.50 14.74
CA ASN A 888 22.79 27.50 15.44
C ASN A 888 22.41 28.95 15.11
N GLU A 889 22.14 29.76 16.14
CA GLU A 889 21.85 31.19 15.99
C GLU A 889 22.99 31.99 15.35
N ALA A 890 24.25 31.58 15.51
CA ALA A 890 25.39 32.21 14.86
C ALA A 890 25.43 31.98 13.32
N TYR A 891 24.79 30.92 12.81
CA TYR A 891 24.81 30.53 11.39
C TYR A 891 23.48 30.71 10.66
N ARG A 892 22.34 30.72 11.37
CA ARG A 892 21.02 30.90 10.74
C ARG A 892 20.83 32.29 10.14
N ILE A 893 20.33 32.36 8.91
CA ILE A 893 19.97 33.62 8.22
C ILE A 893 18.46 33.85 8.20
N PHE A 894 17.65 32.80 8.38
CA PHE A 894 16.23 32.89 8.66
C PHE A 894 15.95 33.01 10.16
N ALA A 895 14.80 33.59 10.52
CA ALA A 895 14.29 33.50 11.88
C ALA A 895 13.71 32.11 12.18
N GLN A 896 13.53 31.79 13.47
CA GLN A 896 12.91 30.53 13.87
C GLN A 896 11.42 30.52 13.52
N GLY A 897 10.96 29.50 12.80
CA GLY A 897 9.59 29.44 12.27
C GLY A 897 9.34 30.37 11.07
N ASP A 898 10.38 30.87 10.39
CA ASP A 898 10.26 31.79 9.25
C ASP A 898 9.93 31.05 7.93
N VAL A 899 8.79 30.36 7.95
CA VAL A 899 8.22 29.58 6.84
C VAL A 899 8.08 30.45 5.58
N SER A 900 7.61 31.68 5.73
CA SER A 900 7.36 32.60 4.61
C SER A 900 8.62 33.04 3.87
N ASN A 901 9.74 33.32 4.56
CA ASN A 901 10.98 33.68 3.87
C ASN A 901 11.71 32.46 3.30
N CYS A 902 11.56 31.27 3.92
CA CYS A 902 12.00 30.01 3.29
C CYS A 902 11.25 29.75 1.97
N TYR A 903 9.93 29.97 1.93
CA TYR A 903 9.14 29.90 0.70
C TYR A 903 9.55 30.94 -0.34
N ASN A 904 9.65 32.22 0.04
CA ASN A 904 10.07 33.28 -0.90
C ASN A 904 11.48 33.04 -1.45
N TYR A 905 12.39 32.49 -0.64
CA TYR A 905 13.74 32.13 -1.08
C TYR A 905 13.71 30.98 -2.09
N GLY A 906 12.94 29.92 -1.80
CA GLY A 906 12.70 28.81 -2.71
C GLY A 906 12.09 29.29 -4.04
N PHE A 907 11.05 30.12 -3.98
CA PHE A 907 10.39 30.69 -5.16
C PHE A 907 11.36 31.50 -6.01
N TRP A 908 12.21 32.31 -5.38
CA TRP A 908 13.22 33.11 -6.08
C TRP A 908 14.31 32.24 -6.74
N ILE A 909 14.91 31.27 -6.04
CA ILE A 909 15.97 30.44 -6.60
C ILE A 909 15.44 29.44 -7.65
N GLY A 910 14.23 28.92 -7.46
CA GLY A 910 13.53 28.11 -8.46
C GLY A 910 13.24 28.90 -9.73
N SER A 911 12.72 30.14 -9.59
CA SER A 911 12.51 31.05 -10.73
C SER A 911 13.81 31.41 -11.45
N LEU A 912 14.92 31.57 -10.71
CA LEU A 912 16.22 31.94 -11.26
C LEU A 912 16.82 30.84 -12.15
N PHE A 913 16.62 29.57 -11.81
CA PHE A 913 17.19 28.42 -12.52
C PHE A 913 16.15 27.56 -13.27
N ALA A 914 14.94 28.08 -13.49
CA ALA A 914 13.85 27.39 -14.21
C ALA A 914 14.20 26.96 -15.65
N ASP A 915 15.25 27.50 -16.28
CA ASP A 915 15.72 27.08 -17.59
C ASP A 915 16.63 25.82 -17.54
N LYS A 916 17.23 25.53 -16.38
CA LYS A 916 18.29 24.52 -16.17
C LYS A 916 17.74 23.11 -15.99
N THR A 917 17.85 22.28 -17.02
CA THR A 917 17.37 20.88 -16.98
C THR A 917 18.38 19.85 -16.50
N ASN A 918 19.60 20.25 -16.14
CA ASN A 918 20.61 19.38 -15.58
C ASN A 918 20.69 19.48 -14.04
N LEU A 919 19.62 19.92 -13.37
CA LEU A 919 19.53 20.05 -11.92
C LEU A 919 18.83 18.85 -11.26
N ILE A 920 19.30 18.53 -10.05
CA ILE A 920 18.56 17.86 -8.98
C ILE A 920 18.63 18.80 -7.77
N TRP A 921 17.52 18.96 -7.04
CA TRP A 921 17.48 19.83 -5.86
C TRP A 921 17.57 19.00 -4.58
N SER A 922 18.59 19.26 -3.76
CA SER A 922 18.82 18.55 -2.50
C SER A 922 18.66 19.49 -1.31
N ILE A 923 17.49 19.40 -0.66
CA ILE A 923 17.10 20.23 0.48
C ILE A 923 17.79 19.70 1.75
N GLY A 924 17.93 20.51 2.81
CA GLY A 924 18.66 20.10 4.01
C GLY A 924 20.16 20.41 3.90
N GLY A 925 21.04 19.47 4.23
CA GLY A 925 22.49 19.66 4.15
C GLY A 925 23.25 19.19 5.39
N GLY A 926 23.28 17.87 5.62
CA GLY A 926 24.06 17.21 6.66
C GLY A 926 23.51 17.36 8.09
N LEU A 927 22.21 17.64 8.25
CA LEU A 927 21.52 17.75 9.54
C LEU A 927 20.05 17.29 9.41
N ARG A 928 19.54 16.62 10.43
CA ARG A 928 18.13 16.19 10.51
C ARG A 928 17.20 17.36 10.86
N PRO A 929 15.96 17.36 10.35
CA PRO A 929 15.05 18.50 10.48
C PRO A 929 14.47 18.68 11.90
N ASP A 930 14.67 17.71 12.79
CA ASP A 930 14.16 17.67 14.17
C ASP A 930 15.25 17.87 15.26
N TYR A 931 16.49 18.23 14.87
CA TYR A 931 17.67 18.10 15.75
C TYR A 931 17.55 18.78 17.13
N TYR A 932 17.06 20.03 17.17
CA TYR A 932 16.85 20.82 18.39
C TYR A 932 15.46 21.47 18.45
N TYR A 933 14.86 21.73 17.30
CA TYR A 933 13.53 22.26 17.09
C TYR A 933 12.99 21.60 15.83
N ASP A 934 11.68 21.65 15.63
CA ASP A 934 11.07 21.33 14.35
C ASP A 934 11.43 22.40 13.29
N TYR A 935 12.04 21.94 12.20
CA TYR A 935 12.31 22.71 10.99
C TYR A 935 11.62 22.13 9.74
N LEU A 936 10.79 21.07 9.87
CA LEU A 936 10.07 20.48 8.74
C LEU A 936 9.21 21.53 7.99
N PRO A 937 8.44 22.43 8.65
CA PRO A 937 7.69 23.48 7.95
C PRO A 937 8.57 24.40 7.09
N GLN A 938 9.79 24.73 7.55
CA GLN A 938 10.74 25.56 6.83
C GLN A 938 11.31 24.84 5.58
N TYR A 939 11.58 23.54 5.67
CA TYR A 939 12.05 22.76 4.52
C TYR A 939 10.93 22.49 3.51
N ASN A 940 9.73 22.11 3.98
CA ASN A 940 8.55 21.96 3.13
C ASN A 940 8.21 23.27 2.40
N ALA A 941 8.29 24.41 3.07
CA ALA A 941 8.10 25.72 2.45
C ALA A 941 9.17 26.03 1.41
N MET A 942 10.44 25.70 1.66
CA MET A 942 11.51 25.87 0.68
C MET A 942 11.29 24.98 -0.55
N ALA A 943 10.90 23.71 -0.37
CA ALA A 943 10.58 22.77 -1.44
C ALA A 943 9.41 23.27 -2.31
N LYS A 944 8.32 23.69 -1.66
CA LYS A 944 7.16 24.31 -2.29
C LYS A 944 7.55 25.53 -3.12
N GLY A 945 8.39 26.40 -2.55
CA GLY A 945 8.92 27.58 -3.24
C GLY A 945 9.69 27.20 -4.50
N ILE A 946 10.65 26.27 -4.39
CA ILE A 946 11.48 25.85 -5.53
C ILE A 946 10.60 25.35 -6.68
N ALA A 947 9.64 24.47 -6.42
CA ALA A 947 8.72 23.96 -7.44
C ALA A 947 7.79 25.05 -8.02
N ASP A 948 7.18 25.91 -7.19
CA ASP A 948 6.36 27.03 -7.67
C ASP A 948 7.17 27.98 -8.57
N GLY A 949 8.45 28.24 -8.22
CA GLY A 949 9.37 29.06 -9.00
C GLY A 949 9.79 28.42 -10.33
N VAL A 950 10.16 27.15 -10.32
CA VAL A 950 10.53 26.38 -11.53
C VAL A 950 9.36 26.29 -12.52
N ASN A 951 8.13 26.14 -12.02
CA ASN A 951 6.91 26.13 -12.83
C ASN A 951 6.48 27.52 -13.33
N GLY A 952 7.06 28.61 -12.82
CA GLY A 952 6.61 29.97 -13.11
C GLY A 952 5.21 30.28 -12.56
N ALA A 953 4.83 29.65 -11.45
CA ALA A 953 3.55 29.87 -10.78
C ALA A 953 3.46 31.29 -10.17
N SER A 954 2.26 31.68 -9.73
CA SER A 954 2.11 32.89 -8.90
C SER A 954 2.71 32.65 -7.51
N ASN A 955 3.64 33.51 -7.07
CA ASN A 955 4.23 33.45 -5.73
C ASN A 955 3.13 33.52 -4.64
N ASN A 956 2.74 32.36 -4.10
CA ASN A 956 1.61 32.18 -3.20
C ASN A 956 1.81 30.92 -2.33
N TYR A 957 2.21 31.12 -1.08
CA TYR A 957 2.44 30.02 -0.15
C TYR A 957 1.17 29.17 0.07
N GLU A 958 -0.02 29.78 0.10
CA GLU A 958 -1.31 29.10 0.30
C GLU A 958 -1.84 28.37 -0.96
N GLY A 959 -1.10 28.40 -2.08
CA GLY A 959 -1.51 27.77 -3.34
C GLY A 959 -1.15 26.28 -3.43
N VAL A 960 -1.94 25.49 -4.16
CA VAL A 960 -1.56 24.11 -4.52
C VAL A 960 -0.36 24.14 -5.47
N THR A 961 0.66 23.35 -5.19
CA THR A 961 1.91 23.26 -5.96
C THR A 961 1.97 21.96 -6.78
N ASP A 962 2.56 22.04 -7.97
CA ASP A 962 2.87 20.89 -8.82
C ASP A 962 4.35 20.53 -8.70
N TYR A 963 4.64 19.36 -8.12
CA TYR A 963 6.02 18.87 -7.96
C TYR A 963 6.54 18.08 -9.17
N SER A 964 5.67 17.70 -10.12
CA SER A 964 5.98 16.73 -11.19
C SER A 964 7.05 17.16 -12.20
N SER A 965 7.48 18.41 -12.15
CA SER A 965 8.52 19.01 -13.00
C SER A 965 9.91 19.09 -12.35
N THR A 966 10.00 18.93 -11.03
CA THR A 966 11.10 19.46 -10.21
C THR A 966 11.69 18.36 -9.31
N LEU A 967 12.63 17.58 -9.85
CA LEU A 967 13.19 16.41 -9.16
C LEU A 967 13.95 16.79 -7.87
N MET A 968 13.47 16.30 -6.72
CA MET A 968 13.85 16.75 -5.38
C MET A 968 14.17 15.60 -4.40
N THR A 969 15.07 15.88 -3.45
CA THR A 969 15.45 15.00 -2.33
C THR A 969 15.87 15.80 -1.09
N TYR A 970 16.18 15.12 0.02
CA TYR A 970 16.69 15.72 1.26
C TYR A 970 18.02 15.09 1.67
N ASP A 971 19.05 15.90 1.93
CA ASP A 971 20.35 15.48 2.48
C ASP A 971 20.26 15.33 4.01
N ALA A 972 20.18 14.07 4.44
CA ALA A 972 20.01 13.65 5.83
C ALA A 972 21.21 13.98 6.73
N GLU A 973 21.14 13.66 8.02
CA GLU A 973 22.31 13.78 8.91
C GLU A 973 23.29 12.62 8.70
N ARG A 974 24.58 12.91 8.90
CA ARG A 974 25.64 11.89 8.86
C ARG A 974 25.46 10.87 9.99
N TRP A 975 25.59 9.58 9.69
CA TRP A 975 25.49 8.49 10.66
C TRP A 975 24.11 8.35 11.34
N THR A 976 23.02 8.71 10.62
CA THR A 976 21.61 8.59 11.07
C THR A 976 20.73 7.93 10.01
N HIS A 977 19.41 7.93 10.25
CA HIS A 977 18.40 7.47 9.31
C HIS A 977 18.41 8.19 7.94
N SER A 978 17.90 7.47 6.94
CA SER A 978 17.46 7.97 5.63
C SER A 978 16.46 9.13 5.74
N SER A 979 16.40 9.98 4.71
CA SER A 979 15.37 11.01 4.57
C SER A 979 13.93 10.46 4.66
N SER A 980 13.73 9.16 4.42
CA SER A 980 12.43 8.48 4.56
C SER A 980 11.88 8.47 5.99
N TYR A 981 12.72 8.76 6.99
CA TYR A 981 12.26 8.88 8.37
C TYR A 981 11.35 10.10 8.54
N TRP A 982 11.71 11.24 7.93
CA TRP A 982 10.99 12.51 8.09
C TRP A 982 10.05 12.85 6.91
N PHE A 983 10.40 12.44 5.67
CA PHE A 983 9.80 13.00 4.46
C PHE A 983 9.17 11.98 3.49
N GLN A 984 9.02 10.71 3.86
CA GLN A 984 8.50 9.67 2.95
C GLN A 984 7.16 10.02 2.31
N ASN A 985 6.25 10.63 3.08
CA ASN A 985 4.90 10.97 2.62
C ASN A 985 4.81 12.36 1.97
N GLU A 986 5.90 13.13 1.93
CA GLU A 986 5.91 14.43 1.27
C GLU A 986 5.77 14.30 -0.24
N GLY A 987 4.92 15.14 -0.82
CA GLY A 987 4.68 15.20 -2.26
C GLY A 987 5.83 15.81 -3.07
N TRP A 988 6.79 16.47 -2.39
CA TRP A 988 7.96 17.07 -3.01
C TRP A 988 9.20 16.17 -3.00
N LEU A 989 9.24 15.11 -2.19
CA LEU A 989 10.40 14.22 -2.10
C LEU A 989 10.27 13.10 -3.14
N ASP A 990 10.91 13.19 -4.30
CA ASP A 990 10.84 12.13 -5.32
C ASP A 990 11.53 10.84 -4.89
N PHE A 991 12.68 10.98 -4.20
CA PHE A 991 13.51 9.86 -3.79
C PHE A 991 14.26 10.15 -2.48
N ASN A 992 14.60 9.08 -1.77
CA ASN A 992 15.28 9.11 -0.48
C ASN A 992 16.80 9.23 -0.61
N SER A 993 17.47 9.74 0.44
CA SER A 993 18.93 9.84 0.49
C SER A 993 19.53 9.43 1.83
N LEU A 994 20.79 8.99 1.76
CA LEU A 994 21.66 8.54 2.85
C LEU A 994 22.97 9.34 2.87
N HIS A 995 23.51 9.59 4.07
CA HIS A 995 24.73 10.37 4.28
C HIS A 995 25.70 9.66 5.24
N GLU A 996 26.82 9.15 4.73
CA GLU A 996 27.92 8.51 5.48
C GLU A 996 27.46 7.54 6.60
N VAL A 997 27.16 6.28 6.25
CA VAL A 997 26.78 5.24 7.24
C VAL A 997 27.36 3.87 6.89
N PRO A 998 28.45 3.44 7.57
CA PRO A 998 28.41 2.12 8.20
C PRO A 998 28.77 2.17 9.69
N GLY A 999 27.83 1.76 10.55
CA GLY A 999 27.99 1.44 11.98
C GLY A 999 29.05 2.23 12.76
N ARG A 1000 28.61 3.29 13.44
CA ARG A 1000 29.44 4.02 14.40
C ARG A 1000 29.76 3.10 15.59
N GLU A 1001 30.93 3.29 16.21
CA GLU A 1001 31.29 2.60 17.46
C GLU A 1001 30.22 2.82 18.54
N GLY A 1002 29.58 1.74 18.99
CA GLY A 1002 28.42 1.77 19.90
C GLY A 1002 27.06 2.03 19.24
N LYS A 1003 26.97 1.91 17.91
CA LYS A 1003 25.74 2.03 17.09
C LYS A 1003 25.80 1.15 15.81
N PRO A 1004 25.81 -0.19 15.92
CA PRO A 1004 25.81 -1.09 14.75
C PRO A 1004 24.49 -1.11 13.97
N GLU A 1005 23.37 -0.75 14.60
CA GLU A 1005 22.02 -0.74 14.01
C GLU A 1005 21.93 0.20 12.79
N TYR A 1006 22.58 1.37 12.85
CA TYR A 1006 22.68 2.29 11.72
C TYR A 1006 23.66 1.75 10.66
N ASN A 1007 23.11 1.07 9.65
CA ASN A 1007 23.84 0.68 8.45
C ASN A 1007 22.99 0.88 7.19
N GLN A 1008 23.66 1.25 6.10
CA GLN A 1008 23.04 1.57 4.81
C GLN A 1008 22.23 0.42 4.17
N VAL A 1009 22.49 -0.86 4.49
CA VAL A 1009 21.75 -1.99 3.92
C VAL A 1009 20.38 -2.12 4.59
N THR A 1010 20.33 -1.98 5.92
CA THR A 1010 19.09 -1.93 6.70
C THR A 1010 18.25 -0.71 6.30
N GLU A 1011 18.84 0.48 6.25
CA GLU A 1011 18.11 1.72 5.87
C GLU A 1011 17.49 1.63 4.45
N ILE A 1012 18.19 1.08 3.46
CA ILE A 1012 17.63 0.84 2.11
C ILE A 1012 16.50 -0.20 2.14
N THR A 1013 16.59 -1.19 3.03
CA THR A 1013 15.54 -2.21 3.20
C THR A 1013 14.29 -1.60 3.82
N GLU A 1014 14.44 -0.70 4.80
CA GLU A 1014 13.34 0.05 5.41
C GLU A 1014 12.71 1.05 4.44
N ASP A 1015 13.51 1.80 3.67
CA ASP A 1015 13.02 2.69 2.60
C ASP A 1015 12.11 1.96 1.61
N TYR A 1016 12.49 0.75 1.20
CA TYR A 1016 11.71 -0.08 0.27
C TYR A 1016 10.56 -0.86 0.93
N ALA A 1017 10.44 -0.86 2.26
CA ALA A 1017 9.26 -1.34 2.97
C ALA A 1017 8.17 -0.27 3.11
N LYS A 1018 8.54 1.02 3.01
CA LYS A 1018 7.61 2.15 3.14
C LYS A 1018 6.76 2.35 1.87
N THR A 1019 5.55 2.90 2.06
CA THR A 1019 4.59 3.21 0.99
C THR A 1019 4.28 4.72 1.01
N PRO A 1020 4.28 5.44 -0.13
CA PRO A 1020 4.63 4.97 -1.47
C PRO A 1020 6.10 4.55 -1.56
N VAL A 1021 6.41 3.61 -2.46
CA VAL A 1021 7.79 3.16 -2.68
C VAL A 1021 8.57 4.25 -3.43
N LYS A 1022 9.72 4.65 -2.89
CA LYS A 1022 10.60 5.68 -3.46
C LYS A 1022 12.04 5.12 -3.61
N PRO A 1023 12.81 5.53 -4.63
CA PRO A 1023 14.22 5.09 -4.76
C PRO A 1023 15.10 5.62 -3.62
N THR A 1024 16.24 4.97 -3.33
CA THR A 1024 17.22 5.47 -2.34
C THR A 1024 18.62 5.72 -2.94
N TRP A 1025 19.21 6.86 -2.62
CA TRP A 1025 20.55 7.28 -3.06
C TRP A 1025 21.56 7.29 -1.89
N LEU A 1026 22.76 6.73 -2.09
CA LEU A 1026 23.92 7.16 -1.30
C LEU A 1026 24.37 8.55 -1.80
N LEU A 1027 23.71 9.57 -1.27
CA LEU A 1027 24.01 10.97 -1.58
C LEU A 1027 25.33 11.39 -0.94
N GLY A 1028 25.58 11.05 0.32
CA GLY A 1028 26.88 11.26 0.98
C GLY A 1028 27.63 9.96 1.21
N ALA A 1029 28.82 9.83 0.63
CA ALA A 1029 29.72 8.68 0.81
C ALA A 1029 31.01 9.11 1.53
N VAL A 1030 31.67 8.17 2.23
CA VAL A 1030 32.89 8.47 2.99
C VAL A 1030 34.00 8.98 2.06
N SER A 1031 34.63 10.09 2.45
CA SER A 1031 35.64 10.74 1.63
C SER A 1031 37.03 10.14 1.85
N GLU A 1032 37.72 9.84 0.76
CA GLU A 1032 39.13 9.43 0.79
C GLU A 1032 39.98 10.50 1.51
N TYR A 1033 40.90 10.06 2.37
CA TYR A 1033 41.72 10.88 3.28
C TYR A 1033 40.97 11.70 4.36
N GLN A 1034 39.66 11.50 4.56
CA GLN A 1034 38.97 12.03 5.75
C GLN A 1034 39.54 11.34 7.01
N LYS A 1035 39.73 12.09 8.10
CA LYS A 1035 40.39 11.63 9.34
C LYS A 1035 41.77 10.95 9.15
N ASP A 1036 42.47 11.22 8.05
CA ASP A 1036 43.81 10.67 7.70
C ASP A 1036 43.91 9.13 7.49
N TYR A 1037 42.80 8.37 7.48
CA TYR A 1037 42.85 6.90 7.38
C TYR A 1037 41.92 6.23 6.32
N PHE A 1038 40.96 6.93 5.71
CA PHE A 1038 40.16 6.31 4.64
C PHE A 1038 40.96 6.19 3.34
N LEU A 1039 41.06 4.97 2.80
CA LEU A 1039 41.71 4.64 1.53
C LEU A 1039 40.67 4.42 0.42
N GLU A 1040 41.12 4.08 -0.78
CA GLU A 1040 40.26 3.89 -1.94
C GLU A 1040 39.30 2.70 -1.81
N TRP A 1041 39.68 1.66 -1.06
CA TRP A 1041 38.88 0.44 -0.97
C TRP A 1041 37.62 0.62 -0.12
N GLN A 1042 37.67 1.48 0.91
CA GLN A 1042 36.51 1.84 1.70
C GLN A 1042 35.43 2.53 0.84
N SER A 1043 35.83 3.43 -0.07
CA SER A 1043 34.91 4.06 -1.02
C SER A 1043 34.28 3.04 -2.00
N ARG A 1044 35.01 2.01 -2.44
CA ARG A 1044 34.42 0.91 -3.23
C ARG A 1044 33.44 0.11 -2.39
N PHE A 1045 33.84 -0.35 -1.20
CA PHE A 1045 33.01 -1.12 -0.28
C PHE A 1045 31.66 -0.45 -0.04
N GLN A 1046 31.66 0.83 0.35
CA GLN A 1046 30.42 1.53 0.65
C GLN A 1046 29.45 1.57 -0.55
N VAL A 1047 30.01 1.86 -1.72
CA VAL A 1047 29.26 2.06 -2.95
C VAL A 1047 28.67 0.74 -3.46
N TYR A 1048 29.46 -0.31 -3.61
CA TYR A 1048 28.97 -1.60 -4.12
C TYR A 1048 27.93 -2.22 -3.17
N GLN A 1049 28.17 -2.18 -1.85
CA GLN A 1049 27.19 -2.60 -0.84
C GLN A 1049 25.85 -1.85 -0.98
N THR A 1050 25.88 -0.51 -1.05
CA THR A 1050 24.66 0.32 -1.24
C THR A 1050 23.91 -0.06 -2.52
N ILE A 1051 24.61 -0.12 -3.64
CA ILE A 1051 23.98 -0.42 -4.94
C ILE A 1051 23.34 -1.80 -4.90
N PHE A 1052 24.03 -2.81 -4.38
CA PHE A 1052 23.56 -4.20 -4.40
C PHE A 1052 22.49 -4.46 -3.32
N ALA A 1053 22.41 -3.63 -2.27
CA ALA A 1053 21.26 -3.53 -1.36
C ALA A 1053 20.02 -2.89 -2.01
N GLY A 1054 20.16 -2.28 -3.19
CA GLY A 1054 19.05 -1.73 -3.98
C GLY A 1054 19.13 -0.22 -4.23
N GLY A 1055 20.20 0.46 -3.81
CA GLY A 1055 20.43 1.87 -4.14
C GLY A 1055 20.50 2.10 -5.66
N PHE A 1056 19.95 3.23 -6.13
CA PHE A 1056 19.86 3.53 -7.57
C PHE A 1056 21.07 4.28 -8.14
N GLY A 1057 21.96 4.74 -7.28
CA GLY A 1057 23.03 5.68 -7.59
C GLY A 1057 24.03 5.78 -6.46
N CYS A 1058 25.17 6.42 -6.70
CA CYS A 1058 26.20 6.59 -5.68
C CYS A 1058 26.92 7.93 -5.79
N SER A 1059 27.65 8.23 -4.72
CA SER A 1059 28.48 9.42 -4.62
C SER A 1059 29.89 9.03 -4.18
N TYR A 1060 30.83 9.92 -4.43
CA TYR A 1060 32.23 9.81 -4.03
C TYR A 1060 32.68 11.13 -3.43
N GLY A 1061 33.58 11.04 -2.45
CA GLY A 1061 34.27 12.19 -1.89
C GLY A 1061 35.77 11.95 -1.79
N ASN A 1062 36.52 13.04 -1.88
CA ASN A 1062 37.91 13.09 -1.45
C ASN A 1062 38.04 14.36 -0.61
N ARG A 1063 38.63 14.26 0.58
CA ARG A 1063 38.60 15.34 1.59
C ARG A 1063 39.22 16.65 1.08
N ASN A 1064 40.21 16.56 0.18
CA ASN A 1064 40.85 17.72 -0.41
C ASN A 1064 40.05 18.33 -1.57
N VAL A 1065 39.33 17.51 -2.33
CA VAL A 1065 38.45 17.96 -3.42
C VAL A 1065 37.18 18.61 -2.86
N GLU A 1066 36.53 17.99 -1.88
CA GLU A 1066 35.32 18.51 -1.19
C GLU A 1066 35.48 19.99 -0.77
N ASN A 1067 36.64 20.31 -0.19
CA ASN A 1067 36.92 21.61 0.40
C ASN A 1067 37.79 22.51 -0.50
N PHE A 1068 38.24 22.01 -1.66
CA PHE A 1068 39.25 22.60 -2.55
C PHE A 1068 40.47 23.16 -1.79
N THR A 1069 41.04 22.35 -0.91
CA THR A 1069 42.26 22.66 -0.13
C THR A 1069 43.53 22.48 -0.95
N GLU A 1070 44.69 22.87 -0.41
CA GLU A 1070 45.98 22.69 -1.09
C GLU A 1070 46.19 21.23 -1.52
N GLY A 1071 46.50 21.02 -2.80
CA GLY A 1071 46.64 19.68 -3.39
C GLY A 1071 45.34 19.04 -3.93
N TRP A 1072 44.18 19.72 -3.91
CA TRP A 1072 42.92 19.21 -4.49
C TRP A 1072 43.08 18.72 -5.93
N ASN A 1073 43.87 19.43 -6.74
CA ASN A 1073 44.12 19.13 -8.14
C ASN A 1073 44.95 17.85 -8.36
N THR A 1074 45.85 17.52 -7.43
CA THR A 1074 46.54 16.22 -7.41
C THR A 1074 45.58 15.11 -6.96
N ASN A 1075 44.76 15.39 -5.94
CA ASN A 1075 43.78 14.45 -5.38
C ASN A 1075 42.66 14.08 -6.37
N MET A 1076 42.41 14.87 -7.42
CA MET A 1076 41.52 14.45 -8.51
C MET A 1076 41.95 13.13 -9.18
N ASN A 1077 43.22 12.74 -9.08
CA ASN A 1077 43.77 11.52 -9.68
C ASN A 1077 44.16 10.46 -8.62
N SER A 1078 43.50 10.48 -7.47
CA SER A 1078 43.65 9.44 -6.45
C SER A 1078 43.07 8.09 -6.91
N ALA A 1079 43.40 7.01 -6.19
CA ALA A 1079 42.99 5.67 -6.59
C ALA A 1079 41.46 5.52 -6.50
N GLY A 1080 40.81 6.05 -5.44
CA GLY A 1080 39.36 6.02 -5.30
C GLY A 1080 38.66 6.74 -6.46
N ALA A 1081 39.09 7.97 -6.75
CA ALA A 1081 38.53 8.79 -7.81
C ALA A 1081 38.57 8.13 -9.20
N LEU A 1082 39.66 7.41 -9.50
CA LEU A 1082 39.82 6.72 -10.77
C LEU A 1082 39.07 5.37 -10.83
N GLN A 1083 38.79 4.74 -9.69
CA GLN A 1083 38.06 3.47 -9.62
C GLN A 1083 36.53 3.63 -9.64
N MET A 1084 36.00 4.79 -9.25
CA MET A 1084 34.56 5.05 -9.24
C MET A 1084 33.87 4.91 -10.61
N GLN A 1085 34.60 5.04 -11.72
CA GLN A 1085 34.04 4.77 -13.05
C GLN A 1085 33.58 3.30 -13.24
N TYR A 1086 34.16 2.35 -12.49
CA TYR A 1086 33.93 0.93 -12.69
C TYR A 1086 32.57 0.45 -12.19
N VAL A 1087 32.01 1.01 -11.11
CA VAL A 1087 30.62 0.69 -10.72
C VAL A 1087 29.62 1.14 -11.79
N THR A 1088 29.83 2.33 -12.40
CA THR A 1088 29.02 2.80 -13.53
C THR A 1088 29.21 1.90 -14.75
N ALA A 1089 30.44 1.47 -15.06
CA ALA A 1089 30.72 0.61 -16.21
C ALA A 1089 30.12 -0.80 -16.05
N LEU A 1090 30.15 -1.38 -14.84
CA LEU A 1090 29.47 -2.64 -14.53
C LEU A 1090 27.96 -2.51 -14.78
N LEU A 1091 27.31 -1.55 -14.12
CA LEU A 1091 25.86 -1.41 -14.16
C LEU A 1091 25.32 -0.99 -15.53
N THR A 1092 26.09 -0.25 -16.33
CA THR A 1092 25.68 0.17 -17.69
C THR A 1092 26.14 -0.81 -18.79
N SER A 1093 26.80 -1.91 -18.44
CA SER A 1093 27.15 -2.99 -19.40
C SER A 1093 25.98 -3.91 -19.76
N VAL A 1094 24.92 -3.96 -18.94
CA VAL A 1094 23.71 -4.75 -19.18
C VAL A 1094 22.64 -3.97 -19.95
N SER A 1095 21.61 -4.66 -20.46
CA SER A 1095 20.50 -4.00 -21.15
C SER A 1095 19.69 -3.08 -20.22
N ASN A 1096 19.04 -2.04 -20.77
CA ASN A 1096 18.16 -1.14 -20.00
C ASN A 1096 17.09 -1.92 -19.19
N ASN A 1097 16.59 -3.04 -19.72
CA ASN A 1097 15.64 -3.90 -19.03
C ASN A 1097 16.27 -4.60 -17.81
N MET A 1098 17.50 -5.12 -17.95
CA MET A 1098 18.23 -5.74 -16.85
C MET A 1098 18.61 -4.72 -15.77
N PHE A 1099 18.96 -3.48 -16.14
CA PHE A 1099 19.17 -2.39 -15.18
C PHE A 1099 17.88 -2.07 -14.41
N LEU A 1100 16.76 -1.85 -15.10
CA LEU A 1100 15.50 -1.39 -14.49
C LEU A 1100 14.69 -2.47 -13.78
N THR A 1101 14.99 -3.75 -14.00
CA THR A 1101 14.42 -4.89 -13.26
C THR A 1101 15.38 -5.44 -12.20
N ARG A 1102 16.45 -4.71 -11.86
CA ARG A 1102 17.40 -5.10 -10.82
C ARG A 1102 16.78 -4.94 -9.43
N ILE A 1103 16.93 -5.97 -8.59
CA ILE A 1103 16.46 -6.03 -7.20
C ILE A 1103 17.57 -6.58 -6.28
N PRO A 1104 17.62 -6.19 -5.00
CA PRO A 1104 18.40 -6.93 -4.00
C PRO A 1104 17.81 -8.33 -3.80
N ASP A 1105 18.66 -9.34 -3.67
CA ASP A 1105 18.22 -10.70 -3.27
C ASP A 1105 19.34 -11.48 -2.57
N GLN A 1106 19.52 -11.22 -1.28
CA GLN A 1106 20.45 -11.99 -0.43
C GLN A 1106 20.08 -13.50 -0.36
N SER A 1107 18.85 -13.88 -0.72
CA SER A 1107 18.41 -15.29 -0.65
C SER A 1107 19.01 -16.18 -1.74
N ILE A 1108 19.84 -15.63 -2.64
CA ILE A 1108 20.66 -16.40 -3.60
C ILE A 1108 21.99 -16.88 -3.03
N ILE A 1109 22.43 -16.39 -1.86
CA ILE A 1109 23.65 -16.84 -1.17
C ILE A 1109 23.31 -18.04 -0.26
N GLU A 1110 24.19 -19.03 -0.16
CA GLU A 1110 24.10 -20.14 0.81
C GLU A 1110 25.03 -19.96 2.01
N GLY A 1111 24.54 -20.32 3.18
CA GLY A 1111 25.29 -20.23 4.43
C GLY A 1111 25.29 -18.82 5.03
N ASP A 1112 26.42 -18.46 5.62
CA ASP A 1112 26.70 -17.15 6.21
C ASP A 1112 26.93 -16.10 5.11
N THR A 1113 26.34 -14.91 5.28
CA THR A 1113 26.53 -13.75 4.40
C THR A 1113 27.60 -12.79 4.91
N GLY A 1114 28.16 -13.00 6.11
CA GLY A 1114 29.08 -12.08 6.76
C GLY A 1114 28.41 -10.88 7.41
N GLU A 1115 29.21 -10.15 8.17
CA GLU A 1115 28.83 -8.98 8.96
C GLU A 1115 29.62 -7.74 8.49
N ILE A 1116 29.08 -6.55 8.79
CA ILE A 1116 29.92 -5.36 8.86
C ILE A 1116 30.56 -5.41 10.26
N SER A 1117 31.90 -5.51 10.35
CA SER A 1117 32.58 -5.82 11.61
C SER A 1117 34.00 -5.25 11.71
N GLY A 1118 34.47 -5.03 12.94
CA GLY A 1118 35.82 -4.53 13.24
C GLY A 1118 35.85 -3.24 14.06
N THR A 1119 37.05 -2.75 14.39
CA THR A 1119 37.20 -1.66 15.37
C THR A 1119 37.17 -0.25 14.79
N GLY A 1120 36.51 0.69 15.50
CA GLY A 1120 36.48 2.11 15.18
C GLY A 1120 35.51 2.50 14.06
N TRP A 1121 35.69 3.71 13.50
CA TRP A 1121 34.73 4.41 12.62
C TRP A 1121 34.43 3.76 11.25
N TYR A 1122 34.95 2.57 10.94
CA TYR A 1122 34.71 1.94 9.65
C TYR A 1122 34.79 0.42 9.58
N GLN A 1123 34.85 -0.29 10.72
CA GLN A 1123 34.66 -1.76 10.70
C GLN A 1123 35.58 -2.45 9.67
N SER A 1124 36.89 -2.35 9.89
CA SER A 1124 37.97 -2.75 8.97
C SER A 1124 37.93 -4.23 8.54
N ASP A 1125 37.23 -5.06 9.30
CA ASP A 1125 37.30 -6.51 9.25
C ASP A 1125 36.05 -7.10 8.54
N SER A 1126 35.21 -6.22 7.98
CA SER A 1126 33.93 -6.53 7.34
C SER A 1126 34.04 -7.57 6.22
N ASP A 1127 33.30 -8.66 6.37
CA ASP A 1127 33.30 -9.82 5.47
C ASP A 1127 31.93 -10.01 4.76
N ILE A 1128 31.04 -9.03 4.87
CA ILE A 1128 29.70 -9.03 4.28
C ILE A 1128 29.71 -9.17 2.75
N ILE A 1129 28.91 -10.12 2.27
CA ILE A 1129 28.61 -10.41 0.86
C ILE A 1129 27.22 -9.82 0.55
N GLN A 1130 27.10 -9.05 -0.53
CA GLN A 1130 25.83 -8.43 -0.95
C GLN A 1130 25.47 -8.82 -2.38
N ALA A 1131 24.24 -9.28 -2.60
CA ALA A 1131 23.74 -9.84 -3.86
C ALA A 1131 22.57 -9.05 -4.44
N THR A 1132 22.61 -8.86 -5.76
CA THR A 1132 21.54 -8.25 -6.55
C THR A 1132 21.33 -9.06 -7.84
N ARG A 1133 20.10 -9.15 -8.34
CA ARG A 1133 19.76 -9.83 -9.60
C ARG A 1133 18.62 -9.14 -10.31
N THR A 1134 18.34 -9.53 -11.54
CA THR A 1134 17.08 -9.18 -12.22
C THR A 1134 15.88 -9.89 -11.56
N GLU A 1135 14.69 -9.30 -11.66
CA GLU A 1135 13.41 -9.92 -11.29
C GLU A 1135 13.24 -11.31 -11.93
N TYR A 1136 13.64 -11.43 -13.21
CA TYR A 1136 13.63 -12.68 -14.00
C TYR A 1136 14.73 -13.68 -13.62
N ALA A 1137 15.72 -13.25 -12.83
CA ALA A 1137 16.89 -14.02 -12.41
C ALA A 1137 17.78 -14.55 -13.57
N ASP A 1138 17.71 -13.91 -14.74
CA ASP A 1138 18.56 -14.17 -15.92
C ASP A 1138 19.94 -13.48 -15.82
N HIS A 1139 20.10 -12.54 -14.89
CA HIS A 1139 21.38 -11.90 -14.59
C HIS A 1139 21.51 -11.64 -13.08
N ALA A 1140 22.67 -11.92 -12.49
CA ALA A 1140 22.98 -11.70 -11.09
C ALA A 1140 24.41 -11.18 -10.88
N MET A 1141 24.58 -10.32 -9.86
CA MET A 1141 25.85 -9.76 -9.42
C MET A 1141 25.96 -9.90 -7.91
N ILE A 1142 27.10 -10.40 -7.42
CA ILE A 1142 27.35 -10.61 -5.98
C ILE A 1142 28.69 -10.00 -5.62
N TYR A 1143 28.69 -8.99 -4.75
CA TYR A 1143 29.87 -8.29 -4.27
C TYR A 1143 30.42 -8.91 -2.98
N CYS A 1144 31.72 -9.09 -2.92
CA CYS A 1144 32.49 -9.55 -1.77
C CYS A 1144 33.60 -8.52 -1.48
N ALA A 1145 33.79 -8.16 -0.20
CA ALA A 1145 34.71 -7.09 0.22
C ALA A 1145 36.19 -7.52 0.37
N ASN A 1146 36.42 -8.80 0.69
CA ASN A 1146 37.68 -9.29 1.25
C ASN A 1146 38.20 -10.60 0.62
N GLY A 1147 37.61 -11.03 -0.49
CA GLY A 1147 38.03 -12.22 -1.23
C GLY A 1147 37.61 -13.57 -0.64
N ARG A 1148 36.60 -13.64 0.23
CA ARG A 1148 36.02 -14.91 0.72
C ARG A 1148 35.18 -15.64 -0.35
N ASP A 1149 35.09 -16.96 -0.22
CA ASP A 1149 34.26 -17.86 -1.05
C ASP A 1149 32.79 -17.40 -1.12
N ILE A 1150 32.22 -17.39 -2.33
CA ILE A 1150 30.79 -17.11 -2.56
C ILE A 1150 30.06 -18.40 -2.95
N THR A 1151 29.17 -18.92 -2.11
CA THR A 1151 28.33 -20.07 -2.46
C THR A 1151 26.94 -19.63 -2.93
N VAL A 1152 26.60 -19.94 -4.17
CA VAL A 1152 25.37 -19.48 -4.85
C VAL A 1152 24.35 -20.61 -4.98
N LYS A 1153 23.10 -20.31 -4.61
CA LYS A 1153 21.90 -21.13 -4.77
C LYS A 1153 21.44 -21.13 -6.23
N MET A 1154 22.03 -21.97 -7.08
CA MET A 1154 21.72 -22.03 -8.51
C MET A 1154 20.22 -22.27 -8.82
N HIS A 1155 19.48 -22.88 -7.88
CA HIS A 1155 18.03 -23.06 -7.96
C HIS A 1155 17.20 -21.77 -7.86
N LYS A 1156 17.81 -20.64 -7.46
CA LYS A 1156 17.20 -19.30 -7.42
C LYS A 1156 17.33 -18.52 -8.73
N LEU A 1157 18.18 -18.99 -9.65
CA LEU A 1157 18.45 -18.35 -10.93
C LEU A 1157 17.53 -18.92 -12.03
N ALA A 1158 17.41 -18.17 -13.14
CA ALA A 1158 16.67 -18.62 -14.31
C ALA A 1158 17.20 -19.98 -14.80
N SER A 1159 16.35 -20.84 -15.36
CA SER A 1159 16.77 -22.19 -15.76
C SER A 1159 17.41 -22.19 -17.15
N GLY A 1160 18.67 -22.61 -17.23
CA GLY A 1160 19.44 -22.72 -18.47
C GLY A 1160 20.94 -22.80 -18.18
N THR A 1161 21.76 -22.35 -19.14
CA THR A 1161 23.22 -22.29 -19.01
C THR A 1161 23.65 -20.83 -18.88
N MET A 1162 24.51 -20.55 -17.90
CA MET A 1162 25.00 -19.22 -17.56
C MET A 1162 26.52 -19.16 -17.69
N SER A 1163 27.01 -18.04 -18.21
CA SER A 1163 28.42 -17.67 -18.12
C SER A 1163 28.68 -17.00 -16.75
N ALA A 1164 29.82 -17.30 -16.14
CA ALA A 1164 30.27 -16.72 -14.88
C ALA A 1164 31.62 -16.00 -15.02
N TYR A 1165 31.72 -14.82 -14.43
CA TYR A 1165 32.92 -13.97 -14.48
C TYR A 1165 33.25 -13.38 -13.10
N TRP A 1166 34.54 -13.23 -12.83
CA TRP A 1166 35.04 -12.32 -11.80
C TRP A 1166 35.27 -10.93 -12.40
N TYR A 1167 34.56 -9.93 -11.89
CA TYR A 1167 34.74 -8.52 -12.24
C TYR A 1167 35.54 -7.79 -11.16
N SER A 1168 36.58 -7.06 -11.58
CA SER A 1168 37.51 -6.33 -10.70
C SER A 1168 37.04 -4.89 -10.43
N PRO A 1169 36.61 -4.54 -9.20
CA PRO A 1169 36.24 -3.17 -8.83
C PRO A 1169 37.41 -2.17 -8.89
N ARG A 1170 38.65 -2.69 -8.93
CA ARG A 1170 39.90 -1.91 -8.98
C ARG A 1170 40.32 -1.49 -10.39
N SER A 1171 39.85 -2.17 -11.42
CA SER A 1171 40.34 -1.99 -12.81
C SER A 1171 39.29 -2.13 -13.92
N GLY A 1172 38.10 -2.65 -13.62
CA GLY A 1172 37.02 -2.86 -14.58
C GLY A 1172 37.19 -4.11 -15.46
N ASP A 1173 38.20 -4.94 -15.19
CA ASP A 1173 38.45 -6.17 -15.95
C ASP A 1173 37.46 -7.29 -15.60
N TYR A 1174 37.03 -8.03 -16.61
CA TYR A 1174 36.29 -9.30 -16.48
C TYR A 1174 37.25 -10.48 -16.70
N THR A 1175 37.26 -11.43 -15.76
CA THR A 1175 37.95 -12.72 -15.87
C THR A 1175 36.93 -13.85 -15.96
N LEU A 1176 36.92 -14.60 -17.06
CA LEU A 1176 36.02 -15.74 -17.26
C LEU A 1176 36.31 -16.88 -16.27
N ILE A 1177 35.27 -17.40 -15.63
CA ILE A 1177 35.31 -18.58 -14.76
C ILE A 1177 34.84 -19.81 -15.55
N SER A 1178 33.68 -19.73 -16.21
CA SER A 1178 33.12 -20.74 -17.12
C SER A 1178 32.05 -20.12 -18.00
N GLU A 1179 31.85 -20.65 -19.21
CA GLU A 1179 30.72 -20.34 -20.09
C GLU A 1179 29.57 -21.36 -19.89
N ASP A 1180 29.92 -22.59 -19.46
CA ASP A 1180 29.02 -23.72 -19.25
C ASP A 1180 28.71 -23.92 -17.74
N ILE A 1181 27.83 -23.11 -17.13
CA ILE A 1181 27.28 -23.38 -15.78
C ILE A 1181 25.76 -23.54 -15.85
N ASP A 1182 25.27 -24.74 -15.57
CA ASP A 1182 23.84 -25.01 -15.50
C ASP A 1182 23.18 -24.39 -14.25
N SER A 1183 21.94 -23.93 -14.41
CA SER A 1183 21.17 -23.17 -13.42
C SER A 1183 19.69 -23.56 -13.40
N GLY A 1184 18.98 -23.21 -12.32
CA GLY A 1184 17.56 -23.53 -12.12
C GLY A 1184 17.28 -24.71 -11.17
N LEU A 1185 16.00 -25.03 -10.98
CA LEU A 1185 15.47 -25.85 -9.87
C LEU A 1185 16.07 -27.26 -9.69
N ALA A 1186 16.75 -27.81 -10.70
CA ALA A 1186 17.34 -29.14 -10.65
C ALA A 1186 18.82 -29.16 -10.20
N TYR A 1187 19.45 -27.99 -10.09
CA TYR A 1187 20.91 -27.87 -9.98
C TYR A 1187 21.37 -27.55 -8.55
N PRO A 1188 22.51 -28.12 -8.12
CA PRO A 1188 23.06 -27.89 -6.78
C PRO A 1188 23.63 -26.48 -6.64
N ASN A 1189 23.87 -26.07 -5.40
CA ASN A 1189 24.62 -24.84 -5.14
C ASN A 1189 26.07 -24.97 -5.63
N ILE A 1190 26.68 -23.86 -6.04
CA ILE A 1190 28.06 -23.79 -6.55
C ILE A 1190 28.84 -22.77 -5.73
N THR A 1191 30.04 -23.13 -5.28
CA THR A 1191 30.99 -22.23 -4.60
C THR A 1191 31.98 -21.65 -5.61
N PHE A 1192 32.22 -20.34 -5.53
CA PHE A 1192 33.11 -19.57 -6.38
C PHE A 1192 34.21 -18.92 -5.54
N ASP A 1193 35.47 -19.23 -5.88
CA ASP A 1193 36.72 -18.80 -5.24
C ASP A 1193 37.25 -17.50 -5.89
N PRO A 1194 37.31 -16.34 -5.19
CA PRO A 1194 37.77 -15.07 -5.75
C PRO A 1194 39.31 -14.98 -5.91
N PRO A 1195 39.84 -14.35 -6.98
CA PRO A 1195 41.29 -14.31 -7.19
C PRO A 1195 42.03 -13.45 -6.14
N GLY A 1196 42.77 -14.08 -5.24
CA GLY A 1196 43.66 -13.40 -4.28
C GLY A 1196 43.90 -14.23 -3.02
N SER A 1197 43.90 -13.57 -1.87
CA SER A 1197 43.78 -14.23 -0.56
C SER A 1197 42.54 -13.73 0.17
N GLU A 1198 41.82 -14.62 0.86
CA GLU A 1198 40.76 -14.25 1.80
C GLU A 1198 41.33 -13.39 2.95
N GLY A 1199 40.64 -12.32 3.30
CA GLY A 1199 41.04 -11.39 4.37
C GLY A 1199 42.13 -10.39 3.98
N GLU A 1200 42.51 -10.30 2.70
CA GLU A 1200 43.42 -9.26 2.21
C GLU A 1200 42.65 -7.93 2.02
N GLU A 1201 43.07 -6.87 2.74
CA GLU A 1201 42.41 -5.56 2.69
C GLU A 1201 42.27 -5.04 1.25
N GLY A 1202 41.04 -4.74 0.84
CA GLY A 1202 40.74 -4.23 -0.50
C GLY A 1202 40.84 -5.27 -1.63
N ASN A 1203 40.91 -6.57 -1.31
CA ASN A 1203 40.73 -7.68 -2.26
C ASN A 1203 39.23 -7.92 -2.59
N ASP A 1204 38.50 -6.85 -2.92
CA ASP A 1204 37.08 -6.91 -3.27
C ASP A 1204 36.82 -7.41 -4.70
N TRP A 1205 35.72 -8.11 -4.92
CA TRP A 1205 35.35 -8.70 -6.21
C TRP A 1205 33.84 -8.69 -6.42
N VAL A 1206 33.40 -8.65 -7.68
CA VAL A 1206 32.01 -8.98 -8.04
C VAL A 1206 32.00 -10.28 -8.84
N LEU A 1207 31.25 -11.28 -8.37
CA LEU A 1207 30.84 -12.41 -9.19
C LEU A 1207 29.67 -11.96 -10.09
N VAL A 1208 29.82 -12.07 -11.39
CA VAL A 1208 28.78 -11.78 -12.39
C VAL A 1208 28.33 -13.09 -13.03
N LEU A 1209 27.04 -13.41 -12.92
CA LEU A 1209 26.39 -14.57 -13.52
C LEU A 1209 25.37 -14.10 -14.56
N ASN A 1210 25.48 -14.57 -15.80
CA ASN A 1210 24.64 -14.12 -16.89
C ASN A 1210 24.15 -15.31 -17.74
N LEU A 1211 22.83 -15.46 -17.88
CA LEU A 1211 22.21 -16.50 -18.72
C LEU A 1211 22.58 -16.28 -20.18
N GLU A 1212 23.00 -17.34 -20.88
CA GLU A 1212 23.23 -17.26 -22.32
C GLU A 1212 21.91 -17.00 -23.05
N GLN A 1213 21.84 -15.88 -23.78
CA GLN A 1213 20.76 -15.68 -24.74
C GLN A 1213 20.99 -16.58 -25.95
N ILE A 1214 20.12 -17.58 -26.14
CA ILE A 1214 20.00 -18.29 -27.41
C ILE A 1214 19.87 -17.24 -28.52
N PRO A 1215 20.75 -17.22 -29.55
CA PRO A 1215 20.74 -16.15 -30.53
C PRO A 1215 19.43 -16.08 -31.32
N GLU A 1216 18.61 -15.07 -31.04
CA GLU A 1216 17.49 -14.66 -31.89
C GLU A 1216 18.03 -14.41 -33.32
N PRO A 1217 17.47 -15.05 -34.36
CA PRO A 1217 18.03 -14.99 -35.70
C PRO A 1217 17.97 -13.57 -36.26
N THR A 1218 19.15 -12.97 -36.47
CA THR A 1218 19.34 -11.57 -36.89
C THR A 1218 18.48 -11.19 -38.10
N LEU A 1219 17.37 -10.49 -37.85
CA LEU A 1219 16.51 -9.97 -38.91
C LEU A 1219 17.07 -8.65 -39.44
N LEU A 1220 17.57 -8.62 -40.68
CA LEU A 1220 17.97 -7.36 -41.30
C LEU A 1220 16.75 -6.45 -41.56
N ILE A 1221 16.94 -5.18 -41.23
CA ILE A 1221 16.17 -3.96 -41.59
C ILE A 1221 15.21 -4.17 -42.79
N GLY A 1222 13.89 -3.95 -42.61
CA GLY A 1222 12.93 -4.21 -43.71
C GLY A 1222 11.50 -3.62 -43.72
N GLY A 1223 11.00 -2.96 -42.66
CA GLY A 1223 9.77 -2.14 -42.72
C GLY A 1223 8.38 -2.83 -42.76
N PHE A 1224 7.35 -2.08 -42.31
CA PHE A 1224 5.89 -2.29 -42.48
C PHE A 1224 5.27 -3.68 -42.19
N LEU A 1225 4.66 -3.86 -41.01
CA LEU A 1225 3.19 -3.70 -40.82
C LEU A 1225 2.73 -3.99 -39.37
N LEU A 1226 1.49 -3.60 -39.04
CA LEU A 1226 0.85 -3.85 -37.73
C LEU A 1226 0.29 -5.28 -37.64
N GLY A 1227 0.23 -5.85 -36.42
CA GLY A 1227 -0.75 -6.90 -36.10
C GLY A 1227 -0.51 -7.71 -34.83
N LEU A 1228 -1.55 -7.82 -34.00
CA LEU A 1228 -1.78 -8.86 -32.97
C LEU A 1228 -0.75 -9.00 -31.83
N ALA A 1229 -1.03 -8.33 -30.71
CA ALA A 1229 -0.66 -8.83 -29.39
C ALA A 1229 -1.80 -9.69 -28.80
N PHE A 1230 -1.57 -10.99 -28.53
CA PHE A 1230 -2.37 -11.80 -27.60
C PHE A 1230 -1.67 -13.14 -27.27
N LEU A 1231 -1.75 -13.59 -26.00
CA LEU A 1231 -1.13 -14.79 -25.42
C LEU A 1231 0.43 -14.78 -25.43
N ARG A 1232 1.12 -15.11 -24.33
CA ARG A 1232 0.81 -16.16 -23.33
C ARG A 1232 1.07 -15.71 -21.89
N ARG A 1233 0.15 -16.07 -20.99
CA ARG A 1233 0.51 -16.63 -19.67
C ARG A 1233 0.50 -18.15 -19.82
N LYS A 1234 1.50 -18.82 -19.26
CA LYS A 1234 1.42 -20.19 -18.75
C LYS A 1234 2.50 -20.41 -17.71
#